data_AF-A0A926ZKV9-F1
#
_entry.id   AF-A0A926ZKV9-F1
#
_cell.length_a   1.000
_cell.length_b   1.000
_cell.length_c   1.000
_cell.angle_alpha   90.00
_cell.angle_beta   90.00
_cell.angle_gamma   90.00
#
_symmetry.space_group_name_H-M   'P 1'
#
loop_
_entity.id
_entity.type
_entity.pdbx_description
1 polymer ?
#
loop_
_entity_poly.entity_id
_entity_poly.type
_entity_poly.pdbx_seq_one_letter_code
_entity_poly.pdbx_strand_id
1 'polypeptide(L)'
;MPDNINTSSQPNSIVFIDSTVPDYQSLAAAVAPGTDVIIIYPTGDEINQISDILADRHNINAVHIISHGSPGSLQFGNSQLNEQNLHLYANQLQQWRNSLSINGDIFLYGCDVAAGDNGIAFVQQLSELTGADVAASDDLTGSAALDGDWDLEVKSGLIEAPLAFQVGVMEAYNAVLGTTINVTNVTELIQAINDANSESGAYVGADTINLAAGTYTLTSGTYNYFSGIDWGNSGLPVITSEITINGNGATIARDNSASTTFRLFTIGGASGKLTLNDVTLENGNVTGSTTGAAPDAGAISNISGIVNINNSTLRNNAAGDDGGAIANFGTMNIQNSTITNNTAQGDGGSVDGGGAIENDGASATLNLTNTTISGNIHNGSGIGNGQGGAIRNRNSAKLNIVNSTIFNNTANSSTGGGIFVESGTVTVKNSIVIGNTATTDADVSGTFTSNNANIIGNVGSSSGFGSDITGVTAASVLDPTLANNGGSTLTHALIAGSPAIDAGNNASVPAGITTDQRGTGYPRIFGTAVDIGAFEYSLTTISLTVTDANADETASNTGTYRISRGTANTGDLTVNLNIDPSSTVTSNTGGTFPVDYSFSVTNGGNISGTGTTRTLTIPDGQTFVDLILNPIDDNYGEAAETLKLNLAAGS
;
A
#
# COMPACT_ATOMS: atom_id res chain seq x y z
N MET A 1 13.85 -15.11 -32.88
CA MET A 1 13.03 -14.71 -34.04
C MET A 1 11.72 -14.21 -33.48
N PRO A 2 11.29 -12.97 -33.78
CA PRO A 2 10.00 -12.47 -33.32
C PRO A 2 8.86 -13.16 -34.08
N ASP A 3 7.77 -13.48 -33.36
CA ASP A 3 6.57 -14.11 -33.91
C ASP A 3 5.69 -13.06 -34.62
N ASN A 4 5.42 -13.27 -35.91
CA ASN A 4 4.47 -12.46 -36.69
C ASN A 4 3.10 -13.16 -36.69
N ILE A 5 2.08 -12.50 -36.13
CA ILE A 5 0.77 -13.11 -35.84
C ILE A 5 -0.33 -12.75 -36.86
N ASN A 6 -0.02 -12.13 -38.02
CA ASN A 6 -1.07 -11.71 -38.96
C ASN A 6 -0.80 -12.09 -40.44
N THR A 7 -1.78 -12.74 -41.07
CA THR A 7 -1.69 -13.22 -42.47
C THR A 7 -2.90 -12.78 -43.33
N SER A 8 -3.09 -11.48 -43.56
CA SER A 8 -3.85 -10.99 -44.74
C SER A 8 -3.72 -9.48 -44.97
N SER A 9 -3.29 -9.09 -46.20
CA SER A 9 -2.95 -7.74 -46.69
C SER A 9 -1.79 -7.08 -45.94
N GLN A 10 -0.73 -6.65 -46.66
CA GLN A 10 0.42 -5.96 -46.05
C GLN A 10 -0.11 -4.76 -45.25
N PRO A 11 0.04 -4.75 -43.92
CA PRO A 11 -0.43 -3.65 -43.10
C PRO A 11 0.38 -2.39 -43.42
N ASN A 12 -0.32 -1.25 -43.50
CA ASN A 12 0.29 0.03 -43.84
C ASN A 12 0.84 0.77 -42.60
N SER A 13 0.77 0.16 -41.43
CA SER A 13 1.32 0.69 -40.17
C SER A 13 2.00 -0.42 -39.39
N ILE A 14 2.97 -0.06 -38.56
CA ILE A 14 3.67 -0.96 -37.65
C ILE A 14 3.72 -0.37 -36.25
N VAL A 15 3.54 -1.23 -35.25
CA VAL A 15 3.63 -0.92 -33.83
C VAL A 15 4.76 -1.74 -33.22
N PHE A 16 5.72 -1.05 -32.62
CA PHE A 16 6.75 -1.63 -31.77
C PHE A 16 6.35 -1.41 -30.31
N ILE A 17 6.29 -2.49 -29.53
CA ILE A 17 5.98 -2.44 -28.10
C ILE A 17 7.18 -2.99 -27.34
N ASP A 18 7.80 -2.16 -26.49
CA ASP A 18 8.80 -2.65 -25.56
C ASP A 18 8.15 -3.58 -24.54
N SER A 19 8.65 -4.80 -24.44
CA SER A 19 8.19 -5.81 -23.46
C SER A 19 8.34 -5.37 -21.99
N THR A 20 9.06 -4.28 -21.72
CA THR A 20 9.18 -3.73 -20.36
C THR A 20 8.08 -2.76 -19.95
N VAL A 21 7.20 -2.33 -20.85
CA VAL A 21 6.03 -1.53 -20.46
C VAL A 21 5.01 -2.39 -19.71
N PRO A 22 4.28 -1.84 -18.73
CA PRO A 22 3.28 -2.60 -17.97
C PRO A 22 2.23 -3.22 -18.90
N ASP A 23 1.84 -4.47 -18.62
CA ASP A 23 0.77 -5.17 -19.36
C ASP A 23 0.85 -5.05 -20.90
N TYR A 24 2.07 -5.12 -21.45
CA TYR A 24 2.31 -4.98 -22.88
C TYR A 24 1.52 -6.02 -23.71
N GLN A 25 1.15 -7.16 -23.12
CA GLN A 25 0.34 -8.18 -23.78
C GLN A 25 -1.07 -7.67 -24.10
N SER A 26 -1.70 -6.94 -23.16
CA SER A 26 -2.99 -6.31 -23.41
C SER A 26 -2.88 -5.22 -24.48
N LEU A 27 -1.81 -4.42 -24.47
CA LEU A 27 -1.54 -3.43 -25.53
C LEU A 27 -1.35 -4.11 -26.89
N ALA A 28 -0.58 -5.20 -26.95
CA ALA A 28 -0.34 -5.96 -28.18
C ALA A 28 -1.62 -6.55 -28.77
N ALA A 29 -2.52 -7.06 -27.93
CA ALA A 29 -3.81 -7.60 -28.34
C ALA A 29 -4.79 -6.52 -28.84
N ALA A 30 -4.53 -5.25 -28.51
CA ALA A 30 -5.42 -4.12 -28.70
C ALA A 30 -5.09 -3.23 -29.89
N VAL A 31 -3.97 -3.50 -30.57
CA VAL A 31 -3.54 -2.73 -31.73
C VAL A 31 -4.61 -2.78 -32.82
N ALA A 32 -4.85 -1.63 -33.46
CA ALA A 32 -5.87 -1.49 -34.49
C ALA A 32 -5.67 -2.52 -35.64
N PRO A 33 -6.75 -3.12 -36.18
CA PRO A 33 -6.66 -4.04 -37.31
C PRO A 33 -5.97 -3.41 -38.51
N GLY A 34 -5.08 -4.15 -39.18
CA GLY A 34 -4.32 -3.64 -40.32
C GLY A 34 -3.01 -2.94 -39.93
N THR A 35 -2.57 -3.12 -38.69
CA THR A 35 -1.26 -2.71 -38.18
C THR A 35 -0.45 -3.95 -37.76
N ASP A 36 0.82 -4.02 -38.16
CA ASP A 36 1.73 -5.08 -37.71
C ASP A 36 2.18 -4.82 -36.27
N VAL A 37 2.16 -5.86 -35.42
CA VAL A 37 2.60 -5.76 -34.02
C VAL A 37 3.92 -6.48 -33.84
N ILE A 38 4.92 -5.78 -33.30
CA ILE A 38 6.25 -6.29 -33.01
C ILE A 38 6.56 -6.05 -31.53
N ILE A 39 6.91 -7.11 -30.81
CA ILE A 39 7.40 -6.99 -29.44
C ILE A 39 8.92 -6.88 -29.45
N ILE A 40 9.43 -5.83 -28.83
CA ILE A 40 10.86 -5.59 -28.63
C ILE A 40 11.25 -6.12 -27.25
N TYR A 41 12.30 -6.94 -27.21
CA TYR A 41 12.79 -7.55 -25.98
C TYR A 41 14.17 -7.00 -25.61
N PRO A 42 14.55 -7.00 -24.32
CA PRO A 42 15.83 -6.49 -23.83
C PRO A 42 17.00 -7.43 -24.14
N THR A 43 17.18 -7.78 -25.41
CA THR A 43 18.21 -8.69 -25.91
C THR A 43 19.12 -7.98 -26.91
N GLY A 44 19.92 -7.04 -26.42
CA GLY A 44 20.83 -6.21 -27.23
C GLY A 44 20.35 -4.76 -27.33
N ASP A 45 20.76 -4.07 -28.39
CA ASP A 45 20.34 -2.69 -28.65
C ASP A 45 18.98 -2.68 -29.37
N GLU A 46 17.97 -2.18 -28.68
CA GLU A 46 16.58 -2.14 -29.13
C GLU A 46 16.35 -1.22 -30.34
N ILE A 47 17.17 -0.17 -30.51
CA ILE A 47 17.08 0.74 -31.67
C ILE A 47 17.56 -0.01 -32.92
N ASN A 48 18.60 -0.85 -32.79
CA ASN A 48 19.01 -1.74 -33.87
C ASN A 48 17.95 -2.80 -34.19
N GLN A 49 17.25 -3.36 -33.18
CA GLN A 49 16.15 -4.30 -33.43
C GLN A 49 15.03 -3.66 -34.26
N ILE A 50 14.61 -2.44 -33.92
CA ILE A 50 13.62 -1.69 -34.70
C ILE A 50 14.14 -1.44 -36.13
N SER A 51 15.39 -1.01 -36.25
CA SER A 51 16.03 -0.70 -37.54
C SER A 51 16.12 -1.90 -38.48
N ASP A 52 16.53 -3.05 -37.95
CA ASP A 52 16.65 -4.30 -38.70
C ASP A 52 15.27 -4.76 -39.22
N ILE A 53 14.23 -4.59 -38.40
CA ILE A 53 12.86 -4.95 -38.79
C ILE A 53 12.34 -4.00 -39.87
N LEU A 54 12.58 -2.70 -39.74
CA LEU A 54 12.17 -1.70 -40.74
C LEU A 54 12.96 -1.81 -42.05
N ALA A 55 14.18 -2.36 -42.04
CA ALA A 55 15.00 -2.56 -43.22
C ALA A 55 14.28 -3.36 -44.33
N ASP A 56 13.48 -4.34 -43.92
CA ASP A 56 12.74 -5.25 -44.81
C ASP A 56 11.32 -4.74 -45.13
N ARG A 57 10.96 -3.51 -44.72
CA ARG A 57 9.64 -2.92 -44.94
C ARG A 57 9.68 -1.73 -45.88
N HIS A 58 8.58 -1.50 -46.58
CA HIS A 58 8.43 -0.38 -47.51
C HIS A 58 7.00 0.16 -47.49
N ASN A 59 6.83 1.45 -47.81
CA ASN A 59 5.54 2.15 -47.88
C ASN A 59 4.74 2.10 -46.56
N ILE A 60 5.42 2.21 -45.41
CA ILE A 60 4.76 2.33 -44.11
C ILE A 60 4.23 3.76 -43.94
N ASN A 61 2.94 3.89 -43.64
CA ASN A 61 2.29 5.17 -43.36
C ASN A 61 2.46 5.60 -41.89
N ALA A 62 2.61 4.66 -40.96
CA ALA A 62 2.88 5.00 -39.56
C ALA A 62 3.78 3.98 -38.87
N VAL A 63 4.77 4.49 -38.14
CA VAL A 63 5.56 3.74 -37.16
C VAL A 63 5.14 4.22 -35.78
N HIS A 64 4.60 3.32 -34.98
CA HIS A 64 4.23 3.58 -33.59
C HIS A 64 5.25 2.91 -32.67
N ILE A 65 5.77 3.63 -31.70
CA ILE A 65 6.75 3.14 -30.74
C ILE A 65 6.18 3.33 -29.34
N ILE A 66 5.92 2.22 -28.66
CA ILE A 66 5.44 2.19 -27.28
C ILE A 66 6.58 1.74 -26.38
N SER A 67 7.02 2.65 -25.53
CA SER A 67 8.13 2.43 -24.61
C SER A 67 7.90 3.20 -23.31
N HIS A 68 8.85 3.12 -22.39
CA HIS A 68 8.90 4.11 -21.33
C HIS A 68 9.40 5.45 -21.86
N GLY A 69 9.11 6.54 -21.13
CA GLY A 69 9.53 7.89 -21.52
C GLY A 69 10.05 8.73 -20.36
N SER A 70 10.79 9.78 -20.73
CA SER A 70 11.11 10.94 -19.91
C SER A 70 11.41 12.14 -20.84
N PRO A 71 11.48 13.40 -20.35
CA PRO A 71 11.72 14.57 -21.19
C PRO A 71 12.92 14.40 -22.14
N GLY A 72 12.63 14.38 -23.45
CA GLY A 72 13.62 14.25 -24.52
C GLY A 72 14.19 12.84 -24.70
N SER A 73 13.48 11.80 -24.25
CA SER A 73 14.01 10.44 -24.22
C SER A 73 12.95 9.35 -24.32
N LEU A 74 13.23 8.33 -25.15
CA LEU A 74 12.57 7.03 -25.12
C LEU A 74 13.47 6.02 -24.44
N GLN A 75 12.92 5.30 -23.46
CA GLN A 75 13.61 4.25 -22.74
C GLN A 75 13.06 2.89 -23.15
N PHE A 76 13.94 2.06 -23.68
CA PHE A 76 13.72 0.64 -23.94
C PHE A 76 14.50 -0.17 -22.90
N GLY A 77 14.08 -1.40 -22.61
CA GLY A 77 14.67 -2.24 -21.57
C GLY A 77 16.16 -1.99 -21.22
N ASN A 78 17.10 -2.15 -22.18
CA ASN A 78 18.52 -1.86 -21.95
C ASN A 78 19.09 -0.64 -22.70
N SER A 79 18.33 -0.01 -23.61
CA SER A 79 18.82 1.09 -24.45
C SER A 79 17.94 2.32 -24.35
N GLN A 80 18.53 3.47 -24.65
CA GLN A 80 17.82 4.74 -24.64
C GLN A 80 18.03 5.42 -25.99
N LEU A 81 16.97 6.02 -26.53
CA LEU A 81 17.06 6.96 -27.65
C LEU A 81 16.69 8.34 -27.12
N ASN A 82 17.65 9.24 -27.02
CA ASN A 82 17.47 10.55 -26.38
C ASN A 82 18.14 11.66 -27.19
N GLU A 83 17.85 12.91 -26.81
CA GLU A 83 18.40 14.10 -27.44
C GLU A 83 19.94 14.07 -27.55
N GLN A 84 20.63 13.54 -26.53
CA GLN A 84 22.09 13.53 -26.49
C GLN A 84 22.72 12.45 -27.37
N ASN A 85 22.00 11.38 -27.70
CA ASN A 85 22.54 10.22 -28.41
C ASN A 85 21.92 9.97 -29.80
N LEU A 86 20.88 10.72 -30.20
CA LEU A 86 20.27 10.65 -31.54
C LEU A 86 21.30 10.64 -32.67
N HIS A 87 22.35 11.48 -32.56
CA HIS A 87 23.41 11.59 -33.55
C HIS A 87 24.24 10.29 -33.71
N LEU A 88 24.33 9.44 -32.68
CA LEU A 88 24.99 8.14 -32.75
C LEU A 88 24.18 7.13 -33.56
N TYR A 89 22.86 7.29 -33.59
CA TYR A 89 21.91 6.46 -34.34
C TYR A 89 21.51 7.06 -35.69
N ALA A 90 22.19 8.12 -36.17
CA ALA A 90 21.79 8.85 -37.37
C ALA A 90 21.65 7.95 -38.62
N ASN A 91 22.52 6.96 -38.80
CA ASN A 91 22.43 6.03 -39.95
C ASN A 91 21.17 5.15 -39.86
N GLN A 92 20.86 4.64 -38.67
CA GLN A 92 19.66 3.84 -38.39
C GLN A 92 18.39 4.67 -38.60
N LEU A 93 18.34 5.89 -38.07
CA LEU A 93 17.18 6.78 -38.19
C LEU A 93 16.96 7.22 -39.64
N GLN A 94 18.03 7.53 -40.39
CA GLN A 94 17.94 7.79 -41.82
C GLN A 94 17.51 6.54 -42.61
N GLN A 95 17.86 5.35 -42.14
CA GLN A 95 17.38 4.09 -42.73
C GLN A 95 15.87 3.92 -42.50
N TRP A 96 15.32 4.34 -41.36
CA TRP A 96 13.87 4.30 -41.12
C TRP A 96 13.11 5.07 -42.20
N ARG A 97 13.64 6.21 -42.67
CA ARG A 97 13.05 6.98 -43.78
C ARG A 97 12.76 6.13 -45.01
N ASN A 98 13.64 5.18 -45.33
CA ASN A 98 13.54 4.35 -46.54
C ASN A 98 12.40 3.33 -46.45
N SER A 99 11.92 3.05 -45.24
CA SER A 99 10.78 2.16 -44.99
C SER A 99 9.43 2.89 -45.04
N LEU A 100 9.45 4.18 -44.72
CA LEU A 100 8.27 5.04 -44.64
C LEU A 100 7.79 5.51 -46.02
N SER A 101 6.48 5.74 -46.13
CA SER A 101 5.86 6.41 -47.27
C SER A 101 6.31 7.89 -47.36
N ILE A 102 5.87 8.61 -48.39
CA ILE A 102 6.20 10.05 -48.50
C ILE A 102 5.61 10.87 -47.35
N ASN A 103 4.44 10.46 -46.86
CA ASN A 103 3.72 11.06 -45.72
C ASN A 103 3.67 10.03 -44.59
N GLY A 104 4.82 9.45 -44.27
CA GLY A 104 4.93 8.48 -43.18
C GLY A 104 5.12 9.20 -41.86
N ASP A 105 4.31 8.84 -40.87
CA ASP A 105 4.33 9.42 -39.53
C ASP A 105 5.07 8.52 -38.53
N ILE A 106 5.64 9.11 -37.49
CA ILE A 106 6.20 8.42 -36.33
C ILE A 106 5.48 8.89 -35.06
N PHE A 107 4.98 7.94 -34.28
CA PHE A 107 4.28 8.19 -33.02
C PHE A 107 5.08 7.62 -31.86
N LEU A 108 5.35 8.44 -30.85
CA LEU A 108 6.11 8.07 -29.67
C LEU A 108 5.19 8.08 -28.44
N TYR A 109 4.87 6.89 -27.95
CA TYR A 109 4.07 6.70 -26.74
C TYR A 109 5.00 6.35 -25.58
N GLY A 110 5.11 7.26 -24.63
CA GLY A 110 5.93 7.14 -23.44
C GLY A 110 5.74 8.42 -22.62
N CYS A 111 5.72 8.31 -21.30
CA CYS A 111 5.45 9.47 -20.47
C CYS A 111 6.48 10.59 -20.70
N ASP A 112 6.00 11.82 -20.82
CA ASP A 112 6.79 13.05 -20.84
C ASP A 112 7.83 13.16 -21.96
N VAL A 113 7.79 12.30 -22.99
CA VAL A 113 8.84 12.23 -24.04
C VAL A 113 9.08 13.59 -24.69
N ALA A 114 8.02 14.36 -24.92
CA ALA A 114 8.04 15.67 -25.55
C ALA A 114 7.91 16.83 -24.56
N ALA A 115 7.95 16.56 -23.25
CA ALA A 115 7.82 17.57 -22.23
C ALA A 115 8.99 18.56 -22.23
N GLY A 116 8.65 19.85 -22.14
CA GLY A 116 9.62 20.95 -22.07
C GLY A 116 10.46 21.15 -23.33
N ASP A 117 11.43 22.08 -23.25
CA ASP A 117 12.24 22.47 -24.40
C ASP A 117 13.08 21.30 -24.95
N ASN A 118 13.60 20.44 -24.07
CA ASN A 118 14.37 19.26 -24.45
C ASN A 118 13.51 18.22 -25.20
N GLY A 119 12.28 17.97 -24.73
CA GLY A 119 11.34 17.08 -25.40
C GLY A 119 10.96 17.58 -26.79
N ILE A 120 10.63 18.87 -26.90
CA ILE A 120 10.36 19.51 -28.20
C ILE A 120 11.58 19.42 -29.12
N ALA A 121 12.80 19.67 -28.62
CA ALA A 121 14.03 19.56 -29.39
C ALA A 121 14.31 18.13 -29.85
N PHE A 122 14.06 17.14 -28.99
CA PHE A 122 14.18 15.72 -29.32
C PHE A 122 13.24 15.32 -30.46
N VAL A 123 11.96 15.70 -30.37
CA VAL A 123 10.94 15.44 -31.42
C VAL A 123 11.34 16.11 -32.74
N GLN A 124 11.82 17.35 -32.70
CA GLN A 124 12.29 18.07 -33.90
C GLN A 124 13.51 17.40 -34.52
N GLN A 125 14.54 17.07 -33.73
CA GLN A 125 15.76 16.43 -34.24
C GLN A 125 15.47 15.03 -34.82
N LEU A 126 14.59 14.26 -34.18
CA LEU A 126 14.17 12.97 -34.70
C LEU A 126 13.42 13.12 -36.04
N SER A 127 12.52 14.11 -36.14
CA SER A 127 11.82 14.45 -37.39
C SER A 127 12.80 14.84 -38.50
N GLU A 128 13.82 15.65 -38.20
CA GLU A 128 14.86 16.04 -39.16
C GLU A 128 15.72 14.85 -39.64
N LEU A 129 16.13 13.96 -38.71
CA LEU A 129 16.97 12.80 -39.03
C LEU A 129 16.21 11.73 -39.82
N THR A 130 14.95 11.50 -39.47
CA THR A 130 14.09 10.51 -40.13
C THR A 130 13.40 11.06 -41.36
N GLY A 131 13.32 12.39 -41.53
CA GLY A 131 12.56 13.05 -42.59
C GLY A 131 11.06 12.74 -42.57
N ALA A 132 10.53 12.40 -41.39
CA ALA A 132 9.14 12.04 -41.13
C ALA A 132 8.49 13.04 -40.16
N ASP A 133 7.17 13.09 -40.18
CA ASP A 133 6.41 13.86 -39.21
C ASP A 133 6.30 13.04 -37.91
N VAL A 134 6.48 13.70 -36.76
CA VAL A 134 6.61 13.02 -35.45
C VAL A 134 5.61 13.57 -34.45
N ALA A 135 4.89 12.69 -33.76
CA ALA A 135 4.02 13.03 -32.63
C ALA A 135 4.48 12.34 -31.35
N ALA A 136 4.42 13.02 -30.21
CA ALA A 136 4.83 12.48 -28.92
C ALA A 136 4.05 13.13 -27.76
N SER A 137 3.91 12.41 -26.65
CA SER A 137 3.22 12.87 -25.43
C SER A 137 4.11 13.81 -24.61
N ASP A 138 3.52 14.86 -24.03
CA ASP A 138 4.19 15.78 -23.11
C ASP A 138 3.82 15.61 -21.63
N ASP A 139 3.06 14.56 -21.30
CA ASP A 139 2.65 14.20 -19.94
C ASP A 139 2.57 12.67 -19.73
N LEU A 140 1.85 12.20 -18.70
CA LEU A 140 1.71 10.78 -18.42
C LEU A 140 0.89 10.07 -19.51
N THR A 141 1.52 9.19 -20.30
CA THR A 141 0.77 8.40 -21.29
C THR A 141 0.15 7.14 -20.65
N GLY A 142 -1.16 6.98 -20.64
CA GLY A 142 -1.86 5.75 -20.25
C GLY A 142 -3.20 5.96 -19.55
N SER A 143 -3.32 5.42 -18.34
CA SER A 143 -4.59 5.35 -17.62
C SER A 143 -5.03 6.71 -17.06
N ALA A 144 -6.23 7.15 -17.42
CA ALA A 144 -6.88 8.33 -16.83
C ALA A 144 -7.12 8.21 -15.32
N ALA A 145 -7.17 6.98 -14.77
CA ALA A 145 -7.24 6.76 -13.33
C ALA A 145 -5.94 7.10 -12.59
N LEU A 146 -4.83 7.21 -13.32
CA LEU A 146 -3.50 7.58 -12.84
C LEU A 146 -3.07 8.96 -13.38
N ASP A 147 -4.05 9.81 -13.74
CA ASP A 147 -3.86 11.14 -14.34
C ASP A 147 -3.09 11.13 -15.67
N GLY A 148 -3.07 10.01 -16.39
CA GLY A 148 -2.51 9.94 -17.74
C GLY A 148 -3.55 9.90 -18.85
N ASP A 149 -3.15 10.15 -20.08
CA ASP A 149 -4.00 10.00 -21.26
C ASP A 149 -3.25 9.40 -22.46
N TRP A 150 -3.88 9.34 -23.63
CA TRP A 150 -3.27 8.77 -24.84
C TRP A 150 -3.09 9.82 -25.94
N ASP A 151 -3.23 11.09 -25.58
CA ASP A 151 -3.02 12.18 -26.50
C ASP A 151 -1.50 12.34 -26.74
N LEU A 152 -1.17 12.88 -27.92
CA LEU A 152 0.20 13.19 -28.32
C LEU A 152 0.20 14.65 -28.75
N GLU A 153 0.49 15.52 -27.80
CA GLU A 153 0.28 16.96 -27.82
C GLU A 153 1.29 17.63 -28.75
N VAL A 154 2.52 17.14 -28.71
CA VAL A 154 3.66 17.75 -29.41
C VAL A 154 3.87 17.08 -30.75
N LYS A 155 3.89 17.90 -31.81
CA LYS A 155 3.97 17.45 -33.21
C LYS A 155 5.03 18.23 -33.97
N SER A 156 5.86 17.51 -34.73
CA SER A 156 6.69 18.06 -35.79
C SER A 156 6.09 17.64 -37.13
N GLY A 157 5.57 18.60 -37.91
CA GLY A 157 4.90 18.35 -39.19
C GLY A 157 3.38 18.11 -39.10
N LEU A 158 2.80 17.50 -40.12
CA LEU A 158 1.37 17.19 -40.22
C LEU A 158 1.14 15.70 -39.95
N ILE A 159 0.41 15.39 -38.89
CA ILE A 159 0.10 13.99 -38.56
C ILE A 159 -1.19 13.57 -39.25
N GLU A 160 -1.10 12.59 -40.15
CA GLU A 160 -2.22 12.10 -40.96
C GLU A 160 -2.73 10.72 -40.53
N ALA A 161 -1.88 9.90 -39.93
CA ALA A 161 -2.23 8.57 -39.47
C ALA A 161 -3.01 8.59 -38.14
N PRO A 162 -3.89 7.60 -37.90
CA PRO A 162 -4.56 7.45 -36.61
C PRO A 162 -3.62 6.88 -35.53
N LEU A 163 -4.04 6.97 -34.26
CA LEU A 163 -3.34 6.33 -33.13
C LEU A 163 -3.31 4.80 -33.27
N ALA A 164 -2.39 4.17 -32.53
CA ALA A 164 -2.10 2.73 -32.60
C ALA A 164 -3.24 1.84 -32.04
N PHE A 165 -4.03 2.35 -31.10
CA PHE A 165 -4.95 1.58 -30.28
C PHE A 165 -6.42 1.94 -30.50
N GLN A 166 -7.31 0.99 -30.24
CA GLN A 166 -8.74 1.23 -30.21
C GLN A 166 -9.16 1.91 -28.90
N VAL A 167 -10.13 2.84 -28.97
CA VAL A 167 -10.62 3.64 -27.82
C VAL A 167 -10.98 2.78 -26.60
N GLY A 168 -11.69 1.67 -26.79
CA GLY A 168 -12.12 0.82 -25.68
C GLY A 168 -11.00 0.11 -24.92
N VAL A 169 -9.79 0.03 -25.47
CA VAL A 169 -8.63 -0.55 -24.76
C VAL A 169 -7.79 0.54 -24.10
N MET A 170 -7.68 1.72 -24.72
CA MET A 170 -7.12 2.90 -24.06
C MET A 170 -7.85 3.21 -22.74
N GLU A 171 -9.18 3.03 -22.72
CA GLU A 171 -10.01 3.15 -21.50
C GLU A 171 -9.83 2.01 -20.49
N ALA A 172 -9.39 0.82 -20.93
CA ALA A 172 -9.27 -0.38 -20.10
C ALA A 172 -7.86 -0.61 -19.54
N TYR A 173 -6.86 0.10 -20.07
CA TYR A 173 -5.48 0.02 -19.61
C TYR A 173 -5.33 0.70 -18.25
N ASN A 174 -4.79 -0.03 -17.27
CA ASN A 174 -4.79 0.38 -15.85
C ASN A 174 -3.40 0.85 -15.37
N ALA A 175 -2.50 1.19 -16.29
CA ALA A 175 -1.15 1.64 -15.99
C ALA A 175 -0.79 2.89 -16.81
N VAL A 176 0.39 3.47 -16.58
CA VAL A 176 1.00 4.50 -17.43
C VAL A 176 2.33 3.99 -18.00
N LEU A 177 2.77 4.56 -19.11
CA LEU A 177 4.02 4.23 -19.82
C LEU A 177 5.23 4.94 -19.21
N GLY A 178 5.19 5.20 -17.90
CA GLY A 178 6.25 5.91 -17.20
C GLY A 178 7.35 4.95 -16.79
N THR A 179 8.61 5.38 -16.86
CA THR A 179 9.75 4.57 -16.42
C THR A 179 9.51 4.10 -14.99
N THR A 180 9.19 2.81 -14.83
CA THR A 180 9.34 2.15 -13.54
C THR A 180 10.85 2.01 -13.33
N ILE A 181 11.49 3.05 -12.78
CA ILE A 181 12.86 2.92 -12.25
C ILE A 181 12.73 1.95 -11.09
N ASN A 182 12.90 0.66 -11.38
CA ASN A 182 13.06 -0.39 -10.39
C ASN A 182 14.43 -0.17 -9.75
N VAL A 183 14.46 0.68 -8.74
CA VAL A 183 15.60 0.82 -7.86
C VAL A 183 15.74 -0.52 -7.13
N THR A 184 16.93 -1.12 -7.19
CA THR A 184 17.19 -2.45 -6.61
C THR A 184 18.19 -2.43 -5.48
N ASN A 185 18.91 -1.31 -5.32
CA ASN A 185 19.93 -1.13 -4.31
C ASN A 185 20.03 0.33 -3.83
N VAL A 186 20.78 0.54 -2.75
CA VAL A 186 20.94 1.85 -2.10
C VAL A 186 21.59 2.88 -3.01
N THR A 187 22.54 2.49 -3.85
CA THR A 187 23.21 3.43 -4.77
C THR A 187 22.23 4.00 -5.78
N GLU A 188 21.40 3.15 -6.37
CA GLU A 188 20.33 3.56 -7.29
C GLU A 188 19.28 4.44 -6.60
N LEU A 189 18.91 4.11 -5.35
CA LEU A 189 17.98 4.93 -4.57
C LEU A 189 18.53 6.34 -4.32
N ILE A 190 19.80 6.43 -3.92
CA ILE A 190 20.48 7.70 -3.70
C ILE A 190 20.55 8.49 -5.00
N GLN A 191 20.88 7.84 -6.12
CA GLN A 191 20.97 8.49 -7.42
C GLN A 191 19.61 9.05 -7.85
N ALA A 192 18.55 8.24 -7.79
CA ALA A 192 17.20 8.66 -8.14
C ALA A 192 16.72 9.87 -7.31
N ILE A 193 16.98 9.87 -6.00
CA ILE A 193 16.66 11.01 -5.14
C ILE A 193 17.48 12.26 -5.53
N ASN A 194 18.76 12.12 -5.86
CA ASN A 194 19.58 13.25 -6.29
C ASN A 194 19.12 13.83 -7.62
N ASP A 195 18.74 12.98 -8.58
CA ASP A 195 18.24 13.40 -9.89
C ASP A 195 16.95 14.22 -9.72
N ALA A 196 15.98 13.69 -8.99
CA ALA A 196 14.74 14.36 -8.60
C ALA A 196 14.97 15.71 -7.90
N ASN A 197 15.95 15.78 -7.00
CA ASN A 197 16.29 17.03 -6.30
C ASN A 197 17.02 18.05 -7.19
N SER A 198 17.64 17.61 -8.28
CA SER A 198 18.45 18.45 -9.16
C SER A 198 17.65 19.11 -10.28
N GLU A 199 16.37 18.74 -10.42
CA GLU A 199 15.47 19.34 -11.39
C GLU A 199 15.34 20.85 -11.19
N SER A 200 15.33 21.59 -12.30
CA SER A 200 15.25 23.05 -12.27
C SER A 200 14.55 23.63 -13.50
N GLY A 201 14.01 24.84 -13.38
CA GLY A 201 13.34 25.51 -14.48
C GLY A 201 11.97 24.91 -14.79
N ALA A 202 11.68 24.67 -16.07
CA ALA A 202 10.42 24.09 -16.53
C ALA A 202 10.26 22.59 -16.21
N TYR A 203 11.34 21.95 -15.72
CA TYR A 203 11.42 20.52 -15.47
C TYR A 203 11.14 20.13 -14.02
N VAL A 204 10.73 21.06 -13.16
CA VAL A 204 10.40 20.74 -11.75
C VAL A 204 9.07 20.00 -11.74
N GLY A 205 9.13 18.68 -11.52
CA GLY A 205 7.96 17.79 -11.51
C GLY A 205 7.81 17.02 -10.20
N ALA A 206 6.81 16.14 -10.17
CA ALA A 206 6.68 15.13 -9.13
C ALA A 206 7.34 13.84 -9.63
N ASP A 207 8.33 13.34 -8.90
CA ASP A 207 9.05 12.12 -9.25
C ASP A 207 8.45 10.89 -8.58
N THR A 208 8.47 9.74 -9.27
CA THR A 208 8.08 8.45 -8.69
C THR A 208 9.23 7.45 -8.77
N ILE A 209 9.65 6.96 -7.59
CA ILE A 209 10.70 5.95 -7.42
C ILE A 209 10.04 4.65 -6.97
N ASN A 210 10.23 3.57 -7.73
CA ASN A 210 9.69 2.26 -7.40
C ASN A 210 10.81 1.35 -6.87
N LEU A 211 10.68 0.88 -5.64
CA LEU A 211 11.64 -0.05 -5.05
C LEU A 211 11.28 -1.48 -5.46
N ALA A 212 12.30 -2.24 -5.85
CA ALA A 212 12.19 -3.69 -5.83
C ALA A 212 12.13 -4.18 -4.37
N ALA A 213 11.35 -5.23 -4.13
CA ALA A 213 11.25 -5.86 -2.82
C ALA A 213 12.64 -6.30 -2.31
N GLY A 214 12.93 -6.03 -1.05
CA GLY A 214 14.23 -6.31 -0.45
C GLY A 214 14.58 -5.31 0.65
N THR A 215 15.83 -5.36 1.10
CA THR A 215 16.33 -4.47 2.14
C THR A 215 17.41 -3.55 1.59
N TYR A 216 17.19 -2.25 1.72
CA TYR A 216 18.08 -1.15 1.39
C TYR A 216 18.84 -0.75 2.65
N THR A 217 19.98 -1.40 2.88
CA THR A 217 20.79 -1.20 4.08
C THR A 217 21.74 -0.01 3.92
N LEU A 218 21.42 1.10 4.59
CA LEU A 218 22.22 2.31 4.64
C LEU A 218 23.38 2.14 5.63
N THR A 219 24.61 2.33 5.18
CA THR A 219 25.84 2.08 5.98
C THR A 219 26.52 3.36 6.47
N SER A 220 26.13 4.53 5.96
CA SER A 220 26.69 5.82 6.35
C SER A 220 25.64 6.92 6.27
N GLY A 221 25.69 7.87 7.21
CA GLY A 221 24.93 9.12 7.13
C GLY A 221 25.87 10.28 6.84
N THR A 222 25.89 10.74 5.59
CA THR A 222 26.77 11.84 5.14
C THR A 222 26.01 13.04 4.60
N TYR A 223 24.68 12.92 4.49
CA TYR A 223 23.80 13.97 3.99
C TYR A 223 23.34 14.85 5.16
N ASN A 224 24.13 15.89 5.44
CA ASN A 224 23.98 16.65 6.69
C ASN A 224 23.62 18.12 6.42
N TYR A 225 23.95 18.63 5.23
CA TYR A 225 23.84 20.05 4.90
C TYR A 225 22.80 20.29 3.84
N PHE A 226 21.86 21.18 4.13
CA PHE A 226 20.97 21.76 3.13
C PHE A 226 20.82 23.27 3.38
N SER A 227 20.91 24.08 2.33
CA SER A 227 20.79 25.54 2.39
C SER A 227 21.75 26.25 3.39
N GLY A 228 22.91 25.65 3.66
CA GLY A 228 23.90 26.19 4.60
C GLY A 228 23.62 25.91 6.09
N ILE A 229 22.62 25.06 6.39
CA ILE A 229 22.29 24.61 7.75
C ILE A 229 22.68 23.14 7.90
N ASP A 230 23.30 22.80 9.03
CA ASP A 230 23.58 21.42 9.44
C ASP A 230 22.33 20.84 10.12
N TRP A 231 21.69 19.89 9.46
CA TRP A 231 20.49 19.22 9.96
C TRP A 231 20.81 17.91 10.68
N GLY A 232 22.09 17.56 10.87
CA GLY A 232 22.52 16.27 11.39
C GLY A 232 22.50 15.16 10.33
N ASN A 233 23.14 14.03 10.65
CA ASN A 233 23.40 12.99 9.67
C ASN A 233 22.12 12.31 9.14
N SER A 234 21.97 12.26 7.81
CA SER A 234 20.96 11.49 7.09
C SER A 234 21.61 10.44 6.19
N GLY A 235 21.00 9.25 6.13
CA GLY A 235 21.45 8.12 5.31
C GLY A 235 21.10 8.27 3.83
N LEU A 236 20.01 8.97 3.52
CA LEU A 236 19.63 9.35 2.16
C LEU A 236 19.75 10.87 1.95
N PRO A 237 19.87 11.34 0.69
CA PRO A 237 19.90 12.76 0.39
C PRO A 237 18.66 13.48 0.93
N VAL A 238 18.84 14.75 1.31
CA VAL A 238 17.75 15.59 1.80
C VAL A 238 16.71 15.77 0.69
N ILE A 239 15.44 15.55 1.00
CA ILE A 239 14.33 15.71 0.04
C ILE A 239 14.00 17.19 -0.09
N THR A 240 14.11 17.74 -1.30
CA THR A 240 13.96 19.18 -1.59
C THR A 240 12.98 19.46 -2.73
N SER A 241 12.56 18.42 -3.44
CA SER A 241 11.51 18.39 -4.45
C SER A 241 10.35 17.48 -4.02
N GLU A 242 9.39 17.25 -4.91
CA GLU A 242 8.26 16.36 -4.70
C GLU A 242 8.59 14.94 -5.17
N ILE A 243 8.73 14.01 -4.23
CA ILE A 243 9.14 12.62 -4.50
C ILE A 243 8.13 11.66 -3.91
N THR A 244 7.69 10.70 -4.72
CA THR A 244 6.93 9.52 -4.30
C THR A 244 7.83 8.30 -4.32
N ILE A 245 7.91 7.56 -3.22
CA ILE A 245 8.61 6.28 -3.14
C ILE A 245 7.57 5.17 -2.91
N ASN A 246 7.41 4.31 -3.90
CA ASN A 246 6.63 3.09 -3.79
C ASN A 246 7.56 1.97 -3.33
N GLY A 247 7.43 1.57 -2.07
CA GLY A 247 8.25 0.55 -1.45
C GLY A 247 7.97 -0.86 -1.95
N ASN A 248 6.73 -1.18 -2.37
CA ASN A 248 6.35 -2.54 -2.79
C ASN A 248 6.78 -3.62 -1.78
N GLY A 249 6.63 -3.33 -0.48
CA GLY A 249 7.04 -4.19 0.63
C GLY A 249 8.53 -4.12 0.98
N ALA A 250 9.31 -3.24 0.33
CA ALA A 250 10.72 -3.04 0.65
C ALA A 250 10.95 -2.46 2.05
N THR A 251 12.14 -2.72 2.57
CA THR A 251 12.64 -2.17 3.83
C THR A 251 13.81 -1.24 3.57
N ILE A 252 13.75 0.00 4.04
CA ILE A 252 14.90 0.91 4.13
C ILE A 252 15.37 0.88 5.58
N ALA A 253 16.60 0.41 5.78
CA ALA A 253 17.15 0.17 7.11
C ALA A 253 18.51 0.82 7.28
N ARG A 254 18.78 1.38 8.45
CA ARG A 254 20.17 1.67 8.85
C ARG A 254 20.87 0.37 9.28
N ASP A 255 22.13 0.22 8.88
CA ASP A 255 23.00 -0.83 9.39
C ASP A 255 23.31 -0.60 10.87
N ASN A 256 22.94 -1.55 11.73
CA ASN A 256 23.22 -1.49 13.17
C ASN A 256 24.72 -1.46 13.50
N SER A 257 25.58 -1.92 12.59
CA SER A 257 27.03 -1.87 12.72
C SER A 257 27.67 -0.57 12.22
N ALA A 258 26.89 0.35 11.65
CA ALA A 258 27.41 1.62 11.16
C ALA A 258 28.06 2.43 12.29
N SER A 259 29.25 2.97 12.02
CA SER A 259 30.09 3.70 12.98
C SER A 259 29.56 5.09 13.33
N THR A 260 28.60 5.60 12.57
CA THR A 260 27.93 6.89 12.78
C THR A 260 26.44 6.67 13.03
N THR A 261 25.86 7.48 13.90
CA THR A 261 24.42 7.60 14.07
C THR A 261 23.87 8.53 13.00
N PHE A 262 22.76 8.15 12.38
CA PHE A 262 22.06 8.90 11.36
C PHE A 262 20.60 8.46 11.23
N ARG A 263 19.78 9.38 10.74
CA ARG A 263 18.39 9.13 10.38
C ARG A 263 18.25 8.63 8.95
N LEU A 264 17.08 8.11 8.59
CA LEU A 264 16.86 7.60 7.23
C LEU A 264 16.56 8.73 6.24
N PHE A 265 15.62 9.60 6.59
CA PHE A 265 15.16 10.71 5.74
C PHE A 265 15.19 12.06 6.46
N THR A 266 15.50 13.10 5.69
CA THR A 266 15.37 14.51 6.08
C THR A 266 14.62 15.26 4.99
N ILE A 267 13.59 16.02 5.36
CA ILE A 267 12.78 16.81 4.42
C ILE A 267 13.19 18.29 4.52
N GLY A 268 13.82 18.77 3.46
CA GLY A 268 14.43 20.10 3.37
C GLY A 268 13.44 21.18 2.99
N GLY A 269 13.00 21.95 3.97
CA GLY A 269 12.22 23.18 3.74
C GLY A 269 10.81 22.96 3.20
N ALA A 270 10.15 24.04 2.77
CA ALA A 270 8.77 24.02 2.30
C ALA A 270 8.58 23.37 0.92
N SER A 271 9.65 23.21 0.14
CA SER A 271 9.61 22.56 -1.18
C SER A 271 9.72 21.05 -1.11
N GLY A 272 10.30 20.50 -0.03
CA GLY A 272 10.40 19.06 0.16
C GLY A 272 9.03 18.43 0.39
N LYS A 273 8.62 17.56 -0.52
CA LYS A 273 7.42 16.73 -0.34
C LYS A 273 7.79 15.27 -0.54
N LEU A 274 7.46 14.42 0.43
CA LEU A 274 7.76 12.99 0.36
C LEU A 274 6.48 12.19 0.55
N THR A 275 6.14 11.35 -0.43
CA THR A 275 5.12 10.32 -0.28
C THR A 275 5.79 8.97 -0.18
N LEU A 276 5.47 8.20 0.86
CA LEU A 276 5.95 6.84 1.09
C LEU A 276 4.77 5.88 1.04
N ASN A 277 4.82 4.91 0.13
CA ASN A 277 3.78 3.88 0.00
C ASN A 277 4.38 2.50 0.25
N ASP A 278 3.79 1.70 1.14
CA ASP A 278 4.17 0.28 1.34
C ASP A 278 5.68 0.06 1.58
N VAL A 279 6.25 0.84 2.50
CA VAL A 279 7.67 0.74 2.88
C VAL A 279 7.82 0.47 4.38
N THR A 280 8.83 -0.31 4.74
CA THR A 280 9.28 -0.43 6.13
C THR A 280 10.51 0.46 6.34
N LEU A 281 10.44 1.37 7.31
CA LEU A 281 11.57 2.19 7.77
C LEU A 281 12.05 1.69 9.13
N GLU A 282 13.31 1.23 9.21
CA GLU A 282 13.82 0.67 10.46
C GLU A 282 15.26 1.00 10.84
N ASN A 283 15.52 0.87 12.15
CA ASN A 283 16.84 0.96 12.77
C ASN A 283 17.55 2.32 12.60
N GLY A 284 16.88 3.33 12.05
CA GLY A 284 17.39 4.68 12.01
C GLY A 284 17.68 5.18 13.43
N ASN A 285 18.85 5.77 13.64
CA ASN A 285 19.35 6.02 14.99
C ASN A 285 20.16 7.31 15.04
N VAL A 286 19.69 8.31 15.77
CA VAL A 286 20.40 9.58 16.03
C VAL A 286 20.77 9.78 17.52
N THR A 287 20.80 8.69 18.29
CA THR A 287 21.21 8.72 19.71
C THR A 287 22.66 9.22 19.88
N GLY A 288 22.94 9.92 20.98
CA GLY A 288 24.27 10.47 21.27
C GLY A 288 24.73 11.61 20.36
N SER A 289 23.86 12.14 19.48
CA SER A 289 24.11 13.39 18.75
C SER A 289 24.14 14.55 19.75
N THR A 290 25.24 15.31 19.77
CA THR A 290 25.46 16.41 20.74
C THR A 290 25.36 17.79 20.10
N THR A 291 24.90 17.88 18.84
CA THR A 291 24.94 19.14 18.08
C THR A 291 23.81 20.11 18.41
N GLY A 292 22.79 19.69 19.19
CA GLY A 292 21.88 20.58 19.93
C GLY A 292 21.08 21.60 19.11
N ALA A 293 20.95 21.44 17.79
CA ALA A 293 20.33 22.45 16.93
C ALA A 293 19.37 21.91 15.85
N ALA A 294 19.39 20.62 15.54
CA ALA A 294 18.54 20.04 14.50
C ALA A 294 17.52 19.06 15.10
N PRO A 295 16.29 18.99 14.55
CA PRO A 295 15.31 18.02 15.01
C PRO A 295 15.78 16.57 14.88
N ASP A 296 15.66 15.82 15.97
CA ASP A 296 16.27 14.50 16.17
C ASP A 296 15.23 13.38 16.05
N ALA A 297 15.16 12.77 14.88
CA ALA A 297 14.34 11.58 14.65
C ALA A 297 15.15 10.43 14.08
N GLY A 298 14.84 9.19 14.51
CA GLY A 298 15.52 8.01 13.97
C GLY A 298 15.14 7.74 12.51
N ALA A 299 13.86 7.84 12.14
CA ALA A 299 13.42 7.58 10.77
C ALA A 299 13.35 8.87 9.93
N ILE A 300 12.44 9.78 10.27
CA ILE A 300 12.07 10.93 9.43
C ILE A 300 12.13 12.23 10.24
N SER A 301 12.90 13.20 9.76
CA SER A 301 12.85 14.58 10.23
C SER A 301 12.18 15.48 9.18
N ASN A 302 10.97 15.96 9.47
CA ASN A 302 10.22 16.88 8.61
C ASN A 302 10.31 18.31 9.14
N ILE A 303 11.14 19.15 8.51
CA ILE A 303 11.45 20.49 9.02
C ILE A 303 10.33 21.51 8.74
N SER A 304 9.76 21.48 7.54
CA SER A 304 8.63 22.37 7.16
C SER A 304 7.89 21.90 5.90
N GLY A 305 8.23 20.72 5.40
CA GLY A 305 7.67 20.15 4.17
C GLY A 305 6.38 19.39 4.41
N ILE A 306 5.98 18.61 3.41
CA ILE A 306 4.82 17.73 3.46
C ILE A 306 5.27 16.28 3.37
N VAL A 307 4.83 15.44 4.29
CA VAL A 307 5.11 14.00 4.26
C VAL A 307 3.80 13.22 4.27
N ASN A 308 3.62 12.31 3.32
CA ASN A 308 2.53 11.35 3.29
C ASN A 308 3.09 9.95 3.50
N ILE A 309 2.56 9.20 4.47
CA ILE A 309 2.99 7.84 4.80
C ILE A 309 1.77 6.93 4.71
N ASN A 310 1.78 6.02 3.73
CA ASN A 310 0.66 5.16 3.42
C ASN A 310 1.07 3.69 3.51
N ASN A 311 0.25 2.87 4.16
CA ASN A 311 0.44 1.41 4.21
C ASN A 311 1.85 0.98 4.67
N SER A 312 2.49 1.78 5.53
CA SER A 312 3.91 1.65 5.83
C SER A 312 4.16 1.29 7.28
N THR A 313 5.36 0.78 7.58
CA THR A 313 5.77 0.43 8.95
C THR A 313 7.01 1.21 9.36
N LEU A 314 6.94 1.96 10.45
CA LEU A 314 8.11 2.62 11.06
C LEU A 314 8.44 1.89 12.36
N ARG A 315 9.57 1.17 12.40
CA ARG A 315 9.92 0.34 13.56
C ARG A 315 11.36 0.37 14.00
N ASN A 316 11.60 0.17 15.30
CA ASN A 316 12.93 0.06 15.89
C ASN A 316 13.83 1.28 15.62
N ASN A 317 13.25 2.46 15.38
CA ASN A 317 14.00 3.70 15.20
C ASN A 317 14.26 4.35 16.57
N ALA A 318 15.39 5.04 16.69
CA ALA A 318 15.80 5.67 17.95
C ALA A 318 16.30 7.10 17.76
N ALA A 319 15.94 7.97 18.71
CA ALA A 319 16.41 9.34 18.79
C ALA A 319 16.95 9.68 20.19
N GLY A 320 17.84 10.66 20.24
CA GLY A 320 18.39 11.20 21.48
C GLY A 320 17.34 11.99 22.26
N ASP A 321 16.67 12.93 21.61
CA ASP A 321 15.78 13.89 22.27
C ASP A 321 14.33 13.83 21.75
N ASP A 322 14.09 14.17 20.48
CA ASP A 322 12.72 14.28 19.92
C ASP A 322 12.05 12.90 19.68
N GLY A 323 11.18 12.80 18.67
CA GLY A 323 10.46 11.57 18.35
C GLY A 323 11.35 10.42 17.93
N GLY A 324 11.25 9.27 18.63
CA GLY A 324 12.07 8.09 18.34
C GLY A 324 12.06 7.67 16.86
N ALA A 325 10.91 7.79 16.19
CA ALA A 325 10.79 7.62 14.75
C ALA A 325 10.69 8.93 13.98
N ILE A 326 9.86 9.87 14.43
CA ILE A 326 9.44 11.03 13.66
C ILE A 326 9.58 12.32 14.47
N ALA A 327 10.21 13.33 13.88
CA ALA A 327 10.13 14.71 14.33
C ALA A 327 9.44 15.54 13.24
N ASN A 328 8.27 16.10 13.54
CA ASN A 328 7.44 16.83 12.59
C ASN A 328 7.26 18.29 12.98
N PHE A 329 7.76 19.17 12.12
CA PHE A 329 7.63 20.62 12.19
C PHE A 329 6.85 21.20 10.98
N GLY A 330 6.58 20.36 9.98
CA GLY A 330 5.75 20.65 8.82
C GLY A 330 4.38 19.94 8.86
N THR A 331 3.87 19.55 7.70
CA THR A 331 2.65 18.74 7.61
C THR A 331 3.00 17.27 7.40
N MET A 332 2.41 16.39 8.20
CA MET A 332 2.55 14.94 8.06
C MET A 332 1.19 14.26 8.09
N ASN A 333 0.92 13.46 7.07
CA ASN A 333 -0.28 12.63 6.93
C ASN A 333 0.13 11.17 7.00
N ILE A 334 -0.40 10.41 7.96
CA ILE A 334 -0.12 8.99 8.13
C ILE A 334 -1.43 8.22 8.04
N GLN A 335 -1.47 7.28 7.09
CA GLN A 335 -2.65 6.48 6.79
C GLN A 335 -2.32 5.00 6.70
N ASN A 336 -3.20 4.15 7.24
CA ASN A 336 -3.12 2.69 7.12
C ASN A 336 -1.77 2.09 7.58
N SER A 337 -1.09 2.74 8.52
CA SER A 337 0.31 2.49 8.85
C SER A 337 0.50 2.01 10.28
N THR A 338 1.68 1.42 10.55
CA THR A 338 2.06 0.96 11.89
C THR A 338 3.34 1.65 12.35
N ILE A 339 3.31 2.25 13.54
CA ILE A 339 4.48 2.88 14.16
C ILE A 339 4.77 2.14 15.47
N THR A 340 5.85 1.36 15.52
CA THR A 340 6.06 0.41 16.62
C THR A 340 7.50 0.26 17.09
N ASN A 341 7.69 0.03 18.39
CA ASN A 341 8.99 -0.24 18.99
C ASN A 341 10.05 0.84 18.72
N ASN A 342 9.63 2.09 18.53
CA ASN A 342 10.54 3.22 18.41
C ASN A 342 10.85 3.78 19.80
N THR A 343 12.04 4.35 19.97
CA THR A 343 12.54 4.81 21.27
C THR A 343 13.11 6.22 21.22
N ALA A 344 12.60 7.12 22.05
CA ALA A 344 13.27 8.36 22.41
C ALA A 344 14.05 8.14 23.72
N GLN A 345 15.38 8.31 23.70
CA GLN A 345 16.23 8.01 24.86
C GLN A 345 16.17 9.08 25.96
N GLY A 346 16.08 10.35 25.56
CA GLY A 346 16.19 11.50 26.42
C GLY A 346 17.62 11.79 26.89
N ASP A 347 18.60 11.68 25.99
CA ASP A 347 20.05 11.77 26.29
C ASP A 347 20.61 13.21 26.30
N GLY A 348 19.87 14.20 25.78
CA GLY A 348 20.22 15.62 25.78
C GLY A 348 19.69 16.35 27.01
N GLY A 349 20.50 17.25 27.56
CA GLY A 349 20.30 17.91 28.87
C GLY A 349 19.05 18.79 29.05
N SER A 350 18.04 18.70 28.18
CA SER A 350 16.71 19.31 28.31
C SER A 350 15.68 18.45 27.56
N VAL A 351 15.38 17.27 28.11
CA VAL A 351 14.52 16.21 27.55
C VAL A 351 13.16 16.68 27.02
N ASP A 352 13.00 16.70 25.70
CA ASP A 352 11.71 16.89 25.06
C ASP A 352 11.51 15.96 23.85
N GLY A 353 10.49 15.08 23.90
CA GLY A 353 10.07 14.29 22.74
C GLY A 353 8.91 13.34 23.03
N GLY A 354 8.41 12.65 22.00
CA GLY A 354 7.50 11.51 22.12
C GLY A 354 8.21 10.20 21.83
N GLY A 355 7.87 9.09 22.49
CA GLY A 355 8.57 7.81 22.27
C GLY A 355 8.55 7.33 20.81
N ALA A 356 7.50 7.70 20.06
CA ALA A 356 7.44 7.52 18.61
C ALA A 356 7.56 8.83 17.84
N ILE A 357 6.72 9.81 18.17
CA ILE A 357 6.51 11.01 17.36
C ILE A 357 6.57 12.26 18.22
N GLU A 358 7.33 13.24 17.77
CA GLU A 358 7.19 14.63 18.18
C GLU A 358 6.52 15.45 17.07
N ASN A 359 5.50 16.21 17.46
CA ASN A 359 4.84 17.19 16.62
C ASN A 359 5.01 18.57 17.26
N ASP A 360 5.89 19.38 16.68
CA ASP A 360 6.37 20.63 17.27
C ASP A 360 6.31 21.79 16.26
N GLY A 361 5.62 22.86 16.65
CA GLY A 361 5.70 24.15 15.98
C GLY A 361 4.35 24.69 15.53
N ALA A 362 4.25 26.01 15.38
CA ALA A 362 2.98 26.68 15.12
C ALA A 362 2.36 26.32 13.76
N SER A 363 3.17 25.86 12.81
CA SER A 363 2.72 25.39 11.50
C SER A 363 2.64 23.86 11.42
N ALA A 364 3.08 23.15 12.45
CA ALA A 364 3.15 21.70 12.43
C ALA A 364 1.74 21.10 12.51
N THR A 365 1.44 20.19 11.58
CA THR A 365 0.18 19.45 11.53
C THR A 365 0.46 17.98 11.35
N LEU A 366 -0.03 17.15 12.26
CA LEU A 366 0.02 15.69 12.19
C LEU A 366 -1.40 15.14 12.05
N ASN A 367 -1.67 14.44 10.96
CA ASN A 367 -2.94 13.77 10.70
C ASN A 367 -2.71 12.26 10.72
N LEU A 368 -3.41 11.55 11.61
CA LEU A 368 -3.40 10.09 11.73
C LEU A 368 -4.77 9.54 11.34
N THR A 369 -4.81 8.64 10.37
CA THR A 369 -6.03 7.95 9.94
C THR A 369 -5.77 6.45 9.84
N ASN A 370 -6.65 5.60 10.38
CA ASN A 370 -6.52 4.14 10.27
C ASN A 370 -5.10 3.65 10.66
N THR A 371 -4.52 4.20 11.72
CA THR A 371 -3.11 3.97 12.07
C THR A 371 -2.99 3.32 13.43
N THR A 372 -2.08 2.35 13.55
CA THR A 372 -1.75 1.69 14.83
C THR A 372 -0.39 2.19 15.34
N ILE A 373 -0.36 2.74 16.55
CA ILE A 373 0.88 3.16 17.23
C ILE A 373 1.04 2.34 18.50
N SER A 374 2.04 1.46 18.55
CA SER A 374 2.14 0.47 19.62
C SER A 374 3.56 0.12 20.05
N GLY A 375 3.78 -0.05 21.35
CA GLY A 375 5.07 -0.50 21.89
C GLY A 375 6.19 0.53 21.80
N ASN A 376 5.88 1.81 21.60
CA ASN A 376 6.91 2.86 21.56
C ASN A 376 7.26 3.34 22.98
N ILE A 377 8.50 3.78 23.16
CA ILE A 377 9.06 4.04 24.48
C ILE A 377 9.75 5.40 24.53
N HIS A 378 9.44 6.18 25.56
CA HIS A 378 10.26 7.31 25.99
C HIS A 378 11.00 6.94 27.29
N ASN A 379 12.34 6.92 27.23
CA ASN A 379 13.23 6.56 28.34
C ASN A 379 13.72 7.76 29.17
N GLY A 380 13.50 8.99 28.69
CA GLY A 380 14.02 10.20 29.35
C GLY A 380 13.56 10.30 30.80
N SER A 381 14.50 10.67 31.68
CA SER A 381 14.31 10.74 33.14
C SER A 381 14.24 12.17 33.69
N GLY A 382 14.20 13.18 32.81
CA GLY A 382 14.32 14.57 33.25
C GLY A 382 13.07 15.09 33.95
N ILE A 383 13.37 15.96 34.92
CA ILE A 383 12.41 16.59 35.83
C ILE A 383 12.01 17.94 35.22
N GLY A 384 10.90 17.96 34.49
CA GLY A 384 10.32 19.20 33.97
C GLY A 384 9.69 19.00 32.60
N ASN A 385 8.36 19.21 32.55
CA ASN A 385 7.47 19.09 31.38
C ASN A 385 7.18 17.62 31.01
N GLY A 386 5.93 17.29 30.72
CA GLY A 386 5.52 15.92 30.43
C GLY A 386 6.12 15.40 29.12
N GLN A 387 6.17 14.07 28.97
CA GLN A 387 6.68 13.40 27.77
C GLN A 387 5.76 12.27 27.34
N GLY A 388 5.41 12.28 26.05
CA GLY A 388 4.52 11.29 25.47
C GLY A 388 5.21 9.94 25.28
N GLY A 389 4.62 8.83 25.73
CA GLY A 389 5.19 7.51 25.42
C GLY A 389 5.01 7.12 23.95
N ALA A 390 3.95 7.62 23.29
CA ALA A 390 3.77 7.51 21.85
C ALA A 390 3.98 8.87 21.16
N ILE A 391 3.15 9.86 21.49
CA ILE A 391 3.12 11.15 20.79
C ILE A 391 3.25 12.31 21.78
N ARG A 392 4.11 13.28 21.46
CA ARG A 392 4.12 14.61 22.08
C ARG A 392 3.66 15.67 21.09
N ASN A 393 2.74 16.54 21.53
CA ASN A 393 2.27 17.70 20.75
C ASN A 393 2.56 19.01 21.50
N ARG A 394 3.23 19.98 20.86
CA ARG A 394 3.62 21.24 21.51
C ARG A 394 3.73 22.44 20.57
N ASN A 395 4.07 23.59 21.13
CA ASN A 395 4.28 24.87 20.45
C ASN A 395 3.19 25.24 19.43
N SER A 396 1.93 25.10 19.83
CA SER A 396 0.75 25.36 18.98
C SER A 396 0.52 24.40 17.81
N ALA A 397 1.22 23.27 17.76
CA ALA A 397 1.03 22.25 16.75
C ALA A 397 -0.37 21.63 16.77
N LYS A 398 -0.81 21.13 15.62
CA LYS A 398 -2.11 20.49 15.43
C LYS A 398 -1.95 18.98 15.30
N LEU A 399 -2.73 18.23 16.06
CA LEU A 399 -2.82 16.77 15.97
C LEU A 399 -4.27 16.36 15.72
N ASN A 400 -4.52 15.68 14.61
CA ASN A 400 -5.83 15.13 14.27
C ASN A 400 -5.73 13.61 14.20
N ILE A 401 -6.53 12.91 14.99
CA ILE A 401 -6.53 11.46 15.09
C ILE A 401 -7.92 10.94 14.75
N VAL A 402 -8.00 10.10 13.73
CA VAL A 402 -9.26 9.51 13.28
C VAL A 402 -9.08 8.01 13.08
N ASN A 403 -10.04 7.21 13.53
CA ASN A 403 -10.06 5.77 13.30
C ASN A 403 -8.72 5.09 13.65
N SER A 404 -8.06 5.45 14.74
CA SER A 404 -6.69 5.00 15.03
C SER A 404 -6.58 4.35 16.41
N THR A 405 -5.57 3.49 16.59
CA THR A 405 -5.33 2.75 17.84
C THR A 405 -3.95 3.09 18.40
N ILE A 406 -3.90 3.64 19.60
CA ILE A 406 -2.67 3.97 20.34
C ILE A 406 -2.63 3.11 21.61
N PHE A 407 -1.80 2.08 21.60
CA PHE A 407 -1.82 1.02 22.61
C PHE A 407 -0.42 0.64 23.10
N ASN A 408 -0.27 0.30 24.39
CA ASN A 408 0.96 -0.26 24.95
C ASN A 408 2.23 0.58 24.69
N ASN A 409 2.10 1.90 24.64
CA ASN A 409 3.23 2.82 24.61
C ASN A 409 3.64 3.22 26.04
N THR A 410 4.92 3.51 26.26
CA THR A 410 5.47 3.68 27.60
C THR A 410 6.26 4.98 27.74
N ALA A 411 5.92 5.79 28.74
CA ALA A 411 6.74 6.89 29.23
C ALA A 411 7.32 6.52 30.60
N ASN A 412 8.56 6.00 30.63
CA ASN A 412 9.13 5.31 31.80
C ASN A 412 9.22 6.17 33.07
N SER A 413 9.39 7.48 32.95
CA SER A 413 9.54 8.41 34.09
C SER A 413 8.72 9.70 33.93
N SER A 414 7.61 9.67 33.17
CA SER A 414 6.85 10.88 32.83
C SER A 414 5.32 10.70 32.78
N THR A 415 4.62 11.56 32.04
CA THR A 415 3.17 11.72 31.96
C THR A 415 2.67 11.56 30.52
N GLY A 416 1.55 10.88 30.28
CA GLY A 416 1.00 10.74 28.92
C GLY A 416 1.64 9.58 28.14
N GLY A 417 1.58 8.36 28.67
CA GLY A 417 2.18 7.18 28.04
C GLY A 417 1.66 6.94 26.62
N GLY A 418 0.41 7.27 26.32
CA GLY A 418 -0.08 7.36 24.93
C GLY A 418 0.25 8.73 24.33
N ILE A 419 -0.50 9.76 24.73
CA ILE A 419 -0.40 11.12 24.17
C ILE A 419 -0.14 12.13 25.28
N PHE A 420 0.88 12.97 25.09
CA PHE A 420 1.12 14.15 25.90
C PHE A 420 0.90 15.43 25.07
N VAL A 421 -0.01 16.29 25.54
CA VAL A 421 -0.32 17.59 24.93
C VAL A 421 0.17 18.70 25.83
N GLU A 422 1.29 19.32 25.48
CA GLU A 422 1.84 20.47 26.19
C GLU A 422 1.12 21.76 25.81
N SER A 423 0.88 21.94 24.51
CA SER A 423 0.13 23.06 23.94
C SER A 423 -0.32 22.73 22.52
N GLY A 424 -1.10 23.61 21.90
CA GLY A 424 -1.71 23.38 20.59
C GLY A 424 -3.07 22.69 20.68
N THR A 425 -3.52 22.12 19.56
CA THR A 425 -4.86 21.54 19.46
C THR A 425 -4.80 20.07 19.10
N VAL A 426 -5.51 19.24 19.86
CA VAL A 426 -5.65 17.81 19.57
C VAL A 426 -7.11 17.46 19.38
N THR A 427 -7.45 16.93 18.21
CA THR A 427 -8.79 16.42 17.90
C THR A 427 -8.75 14.91 17.75
N VAL A 428 -9.66 14.20 18.42
CA VAL A 428 -9.73 12.73 18.39
C VAL A 428 -11.15 12.28 18.04
N LYS A 429 -11.28 11.37 17.07
CA LYS A 429 -12.56 10.79 16.62
C LYS A 429 -12.41 9.31 16.34
N ASN A 430 -13.41 8.50 16.69
CA ASN A 430 -13.44 7.06 16.38
C ASN A 430 -12.12 6.34 16.75
N SER A 431 -11.41 6.78 17.79
CA SER A 431 -10.06 6.29 18.08
C SER A 431 -9.95 5.68 19.47
N ILE A 432 -9.01 4.76 19.62
CA ILE A 432 -8.68 4.08 20.87
C ILE A 432 -7.34 4.60 21.39
N VAL A 433 -7.29 5.04 22.65
CA VAL A 433 -6.04 5.30 23.40
C VAL A 433 -6.13 4.57 24.74
N ILE A 434 -5.48 3.40 24.83
CA ILE A 434 -5.67 2.50 25.99
C ILE A 434 -4.42 1.68 26.31
N GLY A 435 -4.28 1.26 27.57
CA GLY A 435 -3.23 0.31 27.97
C GLY A 435 -1.81 0.84 27.83
N ASN A 436 -1.65 2.16 27.74
CA ASN A 436 -0.34 2.79 27.76
C ASN A 436 0.14 2.95 29.22
N THR A 437 1.45 3.15 29.40
CA THR A 437 2.09 3.17 30.72
C THR A 437 2.82 4.50 30.93
N ALA A 438 2.57 5.15 32.07
CA ALA A 438 3.33 6.32 32.53
C ALA A 438 3.24 6.45 34.06
N THR A 439 4.01 7.36 34.65
CA THR A 439 3.97 7.64 36.09
C THR A 439 2.64 8.27 36.50
N THR A 440 2.12 9.19 35.69
CA THR A 440 0.77 9.76 35.82
C THR A 440 0.13 9.87 34.44
N ASP A 441 -1.20 9.90 34.37
CA ASP A 441 -1.92 10.14 33.11
C ASP A 441 -1.51 9.15 32.01
N ALA A 442 -1.67 7.85 32.28
CA ALA A 442 -1.03 6.79 31.52
C ALA A 442 -1.42 6.75 30.03
N ASP A 443 -2.67 7.03 29.69
CA ASP A 443 -3.11 7.03 28.28
C ASP A 443 -3.01 8.43 27.65
N VAL A 444 -3.50 9.45 28.34
CA VAL A 444 -3.55 10.82 27.82
C VAL A 444 -3.28 11.86 28.90
N SER A 445 -2.56 12.92 28.55
CA SER A 445 -2.35 14.10 29.39
C SER A 445 -2.52 15.39 28.56
N GLY A 446 -3.27 16.35 29.07
CA GLY A 446 -3.49 17.67 28.47
C GLY A 446 -4.94 17.94 28.03
N THR A 447 -5.13 18.89 27.11
CA THR A 447 -6.47 19.31 26.65
C THR A 447 -6.76 18.75 25.26
N PHE A 448 -7.90 18.09 25.13
CA PHE A 448 -8.36 17.46 23.90
C PHE A 448 -9.66 18.10 23.42
N THR A 449 -9.97 17.91 22.14
CA THR A 449 -11.30 18.14 21.56
C THR A 449 -11.80 16.82 21.02
N SER A 450 -12.73 16.20 21.73
CA SER A 450 -13.41 15.00 21.25
C SER A 450 -14.67 15.37 20.45
N ASN A 451 -14.93 14.63 19.36
CA ASN A 451 -16.22 14.65 18.66
C ASN A 451 -17.10 13.44 19.04
N ASN A 452 -16.92 12.92 20.25
CA ASN A 452 -17.51 11.68 20.76
C ASN A 452 -17.01 10.44 19.99
N ALA A 453 -17.42 9.26 20.46
CA ALA A 453 -17.06 7.96 19.88
C ALA A 453 -15.56 7.63 19.95
N ASN A 454 -14.89 7.98 21.04
CA ASN A 454 -13.55 7.47 21.36
C ASN A 454 -13.59 6.52 22.56
N ILE A 455 -12.55 5.69 22.69
CA ILE A 455 -12.28 4.89 23.88
C ILE A 455 -10.94 5.32 24.47
N ILE A 456 -10.98 5.84 25.70
CA ILE A 456 -9.79 6.25 26.44
C ILE A 456 -9.70 5.48 27.75
N GLY A 457 -8.65 4.70 27.97
CA GLY A 457 -8.53 3.92 29.20
C GLY A 457 -8.46 4.81 30.44
N ASN A 458 -7.42 5.62 30.53
CA ASN A 458 -7.14 6.52 31.64
C ASN A 458 -7.03 7.98 31.16
N VAL A 459 -8.07 8.75 31.43
CA VAL A 459 -8.09 10.19 31.12
C VAL A 459 -7.25 11.04 32.09
N GLY A 460 -6.91 10.52 33.26
CA GLY A 460 -6.06 11.22 34.23
C GLY A 460 -6.52 12.65 34.54
N SER A 461 -5.59 13.59 34.46
CA SER A 461 -5.85 15.04 34.58
C SER A 461 -6.39 15.70 33.30
N SER A 462 -6.54 14.95 32.21
CA SER A 462 -6.94 15.47 30.91
C SER A 462 -8.39 15.93 30.86
N SER A 463 -8.70 16.76 29.86
CA SER A 463 -10.05 17.27 29.62
C SER A 463 -10.46 17.19 28.15
N GLY A 464 -11.76 17.29 27.88
CA GLY A 464 -12.30 17.41 26.51
C GLY A 464 -12.86 16.13 25.88
N PHE A 465 -13.03 15.06 26.65
CA PHE A 465 -13.54 13.76 26.18
C PHE A 465 -15.08 13.62 26.20
N GLY A 466 -15.83 14.59 26.71
CA GLY A 466 -17.28 14.62 26.58
C GLY A 466 -17.99 13.31 26.97
N SER A 467 -18.70 12.70 26.02
CA SER A 467 -19.40 11.42 26.19
C SER A 467 -18.63 10.21 25.64
N ASP A 468 -17.31 10.31 25.53
CA ASP A 468 -16.46 9.17 25.17
C ASP A 468 -16.54 8.04 26.22
N ILE A 469 -16.20 6.84 25.79
CA ILE A 469 -16.05 5.70 26.68
C ILE A 469 -14.72 5.86 27.40
N THR A 470 -14.78 6.02 28.72
CA THR A 470 -13.58 6.24 29.56
C THR A 470 -13.50 5.25 30.72
N GLY A 471 -12.31 5.00 31.26
CA GLY A 471 -12.13 4.17 32.46
C GLY A 471 -12.20 2.66 32.22
N VAL A 472 -12.19 2.22 30.96
CA VAL A 472 -12.18 0.80 30.56
C VAL A 472 -10.76 0.25 30.51
N THR A 473 -10.61 -1.07 30.61
CA THR A 473 -9.29 -1.73 30.54
C THR A 473 -9.01 -2.24 29.13
N ALA A 474 -7.73 -2.27 28.73
CA ALA A 474 -7.33 -2.75 27.40
C ALA A 474 -7.85 -4.16 27.09
N ALA A 475 -7.82 -5.07 28.08
CA ALA A 475 -8.29 -6.44 27.94
C ALA A 475 -9.80 -6.58 27.67
N SER A 476 -10.58 -5.50 27.84
CA SER A 476 -12.00 -5.46 27.46
C SER A 476 -12.24 -4.95 26.04
N VAL A 477 -11.20 -4.48 25.35
CA VAL A 477 -11.32 -3.79 24.06
C VAL A 477 -10.52 -4.46 22.96
N LEU A 478 -9.26 -4.81 23.24
CA LEU A 478 -8.25 -5.21 22.25
C LEU A 478 -7.66 -6.59 22.56
N ASP A 479 -7.29 -7.32 21.49
CA ASP A 479 -6.27 -8.34 21.57
C ASP A 479 -4.91 -7.63 21.78
N PRO A 480 -4.17 -7.93 22.87
CA PRO A 480 -2.92 -7.24 23.16
C PRO A 480 -1.81 -7.55 22.14
N THR A 481 -2.00 -8.53 21.26
CA THR A 481 -1.01 -8.93 20.26
C THR A 481 -1.03 -7.98 19.07
N LEU A 482 0.11 -7.35 18.79
CA LEU A 482 0.31 -6.67 17.51
C LEU A 482 0.63 -7.74 16.45
N ALA A 483 -0.31 -7.99 15.54
CA ALA A 483 -0.23 -9.12 14.63
C ALA A 483 -0.63 -8.76 13.20
N ASN A 484 -0.28 -9.64 12.26
CA ASN A 484 -0.82 -9.58 10.91
C ASN A 484 -2.25 -10.14 10.96
N ASN A 485 -3.23 -9.26 11.04
CA ASN A 485 -4.66 -9.61 11.02
C ASN A 485 -5.25 -9.57 9.59
N GLY A 486 -4.41 -9.86 8.58
CA GLY A 486 -4.77 -10.01 7.17
C GLY A 486 -4.50 -8.80 6.27
N GLY A 487 -3.99 -7.70 6.81
CA GLY A 487 -3.67 -6.48 6.05
C GLY A 487 -2.20 -6.32 5.68
N SER A 488 -1.88 -5.21 5.00
CA SER A 488 -0.50 -4.83 4.63
C SER A 488 0.36 -4.39 5.82
N THR A 489 -0.27 -3.97 6.92
CA THR A 489 0.43 -3.54 8.15
C THR A 489 -0.14 -4.23 9.40
N LEU A 490 0.65 -4.28 10.48
CA LEU A 490 0.25 -4.96 11.72
C LEU A 490 -0.76 -4.12 12.50
N THR A 491 -1.78 -4.77 13.06
CA THR A 491 -2.86 -4.13 13.84
C THR A 491 -3.08 -4.83 15.17
N HIS A 492 -3.76 -4.15 16.09
CA HIS A 492 -4.44 -4.80 17.22
C HIS A 492 -5.89 -5.08 16.83
N ALA A 493 -6.29 -6.35 16.85
CA ALA A 493 -7.68 -6.73 16.60
C ALA A 493 -8.58 -6.34 17.79
N LEU A 494 -9.85 -6.09 17.53
CA LEU A 494 -10.86 -5.99 18.60
C LEU A 494 -11.21 -7.39 19.10
N ILE A 495 -11.42 -7.53 20.42
CA ILE A 495 -11.94 -8.78 20.99
C ILE A 495 -13.45 -8.91 20.80
N ALA A 496 -13.96 -10.15 20.80
CA ALA A 496 -15.39 -10.40 20.80
C ALA A 496 -16.09 -9.73 22.00
N GLY A 497 -17.15 -8.99 21.73
CA GLY A 497 -17.89 -8.23 22.75
C GLY A 497 -17.21 -6.92 23.18
N SER A 498 -16.16 -6.49 22.47
CA SER A 498 -15.52 -5.19 22.70
C SER A 498 -16.53 -4.05 22.61
N PRO A 499 -16.46 -3.05 23.51
CA PRO A 499 -17.30 -1.85 23.44
C PRO A 499 -16.95 -0.94 22.25
N ALA A 500 -15.91 -1.26 21.47
CA ALA A 500 -15.54 -0.55 20.25
C ALA A 500 -16.36 -0.97 19.03
N ILE A 501 -16.96 -2.17 19.06
CA ILE A 501 -17.68 -2.76 17.94
C ILE A 501 -18.99 -2.00 17.73
N ASP A 502 -19.25 -1.55 16.50
CA ASP A 502 -20.42 -0.81 16.06
C ASP A 502 -20.67 0.48 16.88
N ALA A 503 -19.64 1.02 17.52
CA ALA A 503 -19.76 2.11 18.49
C ALA A 503 -19.25 3.47 17.98
N GLY A 504 -18.68 3.49 16.78
CA GLY A 504 -18.13 4.68 16.16
C GLY A 504 -19.18 5.56 15.48
N ASN A 505 -18.73 6.70 14.97
CA ASN A 505 -19.57 7.64 14.23
C ASN A 505 -19.21 7.63 12.73
N ASN A 506 -20.13 7.12 11.89
CA ASN A 506 -19.95 7.05 10.44
C ASN A 506 -19.69 8.42 9.80
N ALA A 507 -20.27 9.50 10.33
CA ALA A 507 -20.07 10.86 9.80
C ALA A 507 -18.67 11.42 10.11
N SER A 508 -17.94 10.80 11.03
CA SER A 508 -16.55 11.15 11.36
C SER A 508 -15.52 10.39 10.52
N VAL A 509 -15.96 9.41 9.71
CA VAL A 509 -15.08 8.71 8.75
C VAL A 509 -14.73 9.70 7.62
N PRO A 510 -13.43 9.95 7.34
CA PRO A 510 -13.05 10.89 6.29
C PRO A 510 -13.52 10.43 4.91
N ALA A 511 -13.83 11.40 4.04
CA ALA A 511 -14.19 11.10 2.65
C ALA A 511 -13.05 10.37 1.94
N GLY A 512 -13.37 9.34 1.15
CA GLY A 512 -12.39 8.50 0.46
C GLY A 512 -11.87 7.31 1.29
N ILE A 513 -12.13 7.27 2.59
CA ILE A 513 -11.78 6.10 3.43
C ILE A 513 -12.88 5.06 3.32
N THR A 514 -12.62 4.00 2.55
CA THR A 514 -13.56 2.88 2.33
C THR A 514 -13.16 1.61 3.08
N THR A 515 -11.90 1.51 3.52
CA THR A 515 -11.35 0.36 4.25
C THR A 515 -10.83 0.75 5.64
N ASP A 516 -10.70 -0.22 6.53
CA ASP A 516 -9.91 -0.04 7.75
C ASP A 516 -8.40 -0.10 7.43
N GLN A 517 -7.56 -0.11 8.48
CA GLN A 517 -6.09 -0.12 8.32
C GLN A 517 -5.59 -1.27 7.43
N ARG A 518 -6.28 -2.41 7.41
CA ARG A 518 -5.82 -3.59 6.67
C ARG A 518 -5.91 -3.41 5.16
N GLY A 519 -6.69 -2.43 4.69
CA GLY A 519 -6.81 -2.11 3.27
C GLY A 519 -7.85 -2.96 2.54
N THR A 520 -7.61 -3.21 1.26
CA THR A 520 -8.54 -3.89 0.35
C THR A 520 -9.04 -5.22 0.93
N GLY A 521 -10.36 -5.41 0.90
CA GLY A 521 -11.02 -6.59 1.48
C GLY A 521 -11.55 -6.37 2.90
N TYR A 522 -11.16 -5.28 3.56
CA TYR A 522 -11.57 -4.96 4.93
C TYR A 522 -12.32 -3.62 4.98
N PRO A 523 -13.66 -3.61 4.82
CA PRO A 523 -14.43 -2.36 4.78
C PRO A 523 -14.28 -1.58 6.08
N ARG A 524 -14.27 -0.24 6.00
CA ARG A 524 -14.20 0.65 7.18
C ARG A 524 -15.49 0.65 7.98
N ILE A 525 -16.61 0.31 7.36
CA ILE A 525 -17.91 0.26 8.00
C ILE A 525 -18.48 -1.13 7.72
N PHE A 526 -18.53 -1.95 8.75
CA PHE A 526 -19.12 -3.28 8.71
C PHE A 526 -20.08 -3.46 9.88
N GLY A 527 -21.34 -3.78 9.57
CA GLY A 527 -22.40 -3.79 10.56
C GLY A 527 -23.24 -2.51 10.51
N THR A 528 -23.58 -1.98 11.67
CA THR A 528 -24.44 -0.80 11.84
C THR A 528 -23.65 0.51 11.86
N ALA A 529 -22.41 0.50 12.34
CA ALA A 529 -21.54 1.67 12.38
C ALA A 529 -20.07 1.26 12.28
N VAL A 530 -19.21 2.22 11.94
CA VAL A 530 -17.75 2.07 12.05
C VAL A 530 -17.36 1.68 13.46
N ASP A 531 -16.37 0.81 13.60
CA ASP A 531 -15.79 0.52 14.89
C ASP A 531 -14.86 1.64 15.36
N ILE A 532 -14.77 1.82 16.67
CA ILE A 532 -13.79 2.73 17.26
C ILE A 532 -12.40 2.06 17.14
N GLY A 533 -11.44 2.74 16.52
CA GLY A 533 -10.05 2.28 16.38
C GLY A 533 -9.64 2.00 14.92
N ALA A 534 -8.42 1.53 14.74
CA ALA A 534 -7.83 1.27 13.41
C ALA A 534 -8.36 0.00 12.70
N PHE A 535 -9.06 -0.85 13.44
CA PHE A 535 -9.53 -2.16 13.00
C PHE A 535 -11.05 -2.19 13.01
N GLU A 536 -11.64 -2.75 11.95
CA GLU A 536 -13.06 -3.05 11.85
C GLU A 536 -13.30 -4.54 12.13
N TYR A 537 -14.03 -4.83 13.19
CA TYR A 537 -14.41 -6.15 13.60
C TYR A 537 -15.48 -6.74 12.69
N SER A 538 -15.08 -7.74 11.92
CA SER A 538 -15.97 -8.50 11.07
C SER A 538 -16.05 -9.94 11.58
N LEU A 539 -17.17 -10.32 12.20
CA LEU A 539 -17.46 -11.73 12.43
C LEU A 539 -17.97 -12.37 11.15
N THR A 540 -17.35 -13.49 10.77
CA THR A 540 -17.94 -14.38 9.80
C THR A 540 -19.19 -15.00 10.41
N THR A 541 -20.36 -14.60 9.95
CA THR A 541 -21.59 -15.30 10.32
C THR A 541 -21.64 -16.64 9.61
N ILE A 542 -21.79 -17.74 10.34
CA ILE A 542 -22.05 -19.05 9.76
C ILE A 542 -23.52 -19.41 10.02
N SER A 543 -24.22 -19.83 8.97
CA SER A 543 -25.57 -20.36 9.09
C SER A 543 -25.63 -21.79 8.57
N LEU A 544 -26.29 -22.66 9.34
CA LEU A 544 -26.61 -24.04 8.96
C LEU A 544 -28.13 -24.12 8.71
N THR A 545 -28.54 -24.50 7.50
CA THR A 545 -29.95 -24.63 7.11
C THR A 545 -30.21 -25.97 6.44
N VAL A 546 -31.40 -26.54 6.65
CA VAL A 546 -31.83 -27.75 5.92
C VAL A 546 -32.50 -27.31 4.62
N THR A 547 -31.96 -27.70 3.48
CA THR A 547 -32.53 -27.39 2.15
C THR A 547 -33.30 -28.55 1.55
N ASP A 548 -32.93 -29.79 1.92
CA ASP A 548 -33.76 -30.98 1.71
C ASP A 548 -33.72 -31.85 2.97
N ALA A 549 -34.88 -32.09 3.55
CA ALA A 549 -35.02 -32.85 4.79
C ALA A 549 -35.25 -34.35 4.56
N ASN A 550 -35.41 -34.80 3.31
CA ASN A 550 -35.82 -36.17 2.99
C ASN A 550 -34.67 -36.97 2.36
N ALA A 551 -33.96 -37.75 3.17
CA ALA A 551 -33.07 -38.80 2.67
C ALA A 551 -33.81 -40.15 2.66
N ASP A 552 -33.71 -40.92 1.58
CA ASP A 552 -34.41 -42.20 1.40
C ASP A 552 -33.58 -43.19 0.58
N GLU A 553 -33.31 -44.36 1.15
CA GLU A 553 -32.62 -45.47 0.49
C GLU A 553 -33.38 -46.00 -0.73
N THR A 554 -34.71 -46.15 -0.60
CA THR A 554 -35.55 -46.85 -1.58
C THR A 554 -35.72 -46.07 -2.88
N ALA A 555 -35.64 -44.74 -2.78
CA ALA A 555 -35.67 -43.81 -3.91
C ALA A 555 -34.27 -43.27 -4.27
N SER A 556 -33.22 -43.68 -3.56
CA SER A 556 -31.87 -43.10 -3.64
C SER A 556 -31.86 -41.57 -3.50
N ASN A 557 -32.76 -41.03 -2.67
CA ASN A 557 -32.86 -39.59 -2.44
C ASN A 557 -31.90 -39.17 -1.34
N THR A 558 -31.22 -38.04 -1.52
CA THR A 558 -30.26 -37.53 -0.53
C THR A 558 -30.86 -36.39 0.29
N GLY A 559 -30.47 -36.31 1.56
CA GLY A 559 -30.75 -35.12 2.39
C GLY A 559 -29.70 -34.05 2.14
N THR A 560 -30.05 -32.77 2.32
CA THR A 560 -29.10 -31.67 2.11
C THR A 560 -29.17 -30.62 3.21
N TYR A 561 -28.01 -30.35 3.80
CA TYR A 561 -27.75 -29.20 4.65
C TYR A 561 -26.93 -28.17 3.88
N ARG A 562 -27.36 -26.90 3.88
CA ARG A 562 -26.56 -25.78 3.38
C ARG A 562 -25.86 -25.08 4.52
N ILE A 563 -24.54 -25.00 4.42
CA ILE A 563 -23.68 -24.24 5.33
C ILE A 563 -23.20 -23.01 4.57
N SER A 564 -23.64 -21.84 5.00
CA SER A 564 -23.29 -20.56 4.36
C SER A 564 -22.39 -19.73 5.27
N ARG A 565 -21.46 -18.99 4.66
CA ARG A 565 -20.64 -17.98 5.32
C ARG A 565 -21.12 -16.58 4.96
N GLY A 566 -20.96 -15.65 5.89
CA GLY A 566 -21.05 -14.22 5.63
C GLY A 566 -19.95 -13.77 4.66
N THR A 567 -20.14 -12.61 4.05
CA THR A 567 -19.26 -12.04 3.00
C THR A 567 -17.93 -11.48 3.54
N ALA A 568 -17.63 -11.69 4.82
CA ALA A 568 -16.63 -10.94 5.57
C ALA A 568 -15.18 -11.45 5.46
N ASN A 569 -14.92 -12.60 4.83
CA ASN A 569 -13.53 -13.04 4.68
C ASN A 569 -13.21 -13.63 3.31
N THR A 570 -11.95 -13.45 2.95
CA THR A 570 -11.21 -14.21 1.93
C THR A 570 -10.55 -15.43 2.58
N GLY A 571 -10.21 -16.43 1.76
CA GLY A 571 -9.61 -17.69 2.20
C GLY A 571 -10.61 -18.74 2.65
N ASP A 572 -10.12 -19.98 2.79
CA ASP A 572 -10.90 -21.15 3.21
C ASP A 572 -11.43 -20.99 4.64
N LEU A 573 -12.74 -21.21 4.85
CA LEU A 573 -13.37 -21.19 6.17
C LEU A 573 -13.60 -22.60 6.67
N THR A 574 -13.04 -22.93 7.84
CA THR A 574 -13.26 -24.21 8.50
C THR A 574 -14.42 -24.11 9.49
N VAL A 575 -15.46 -24.92 9.28
CA VAL A 575 -16.67 -25.00 10.10
C VAL A 575 -16.71 -26.34 10.82
N ASN A 576 -16.87 -26.31 12.14
CA ASN A 576 -17.00 -27.52 12.94
C ASN A 576 -18.49 -27.81 13.22
N LEU A 577 -18.92 -29.03 12.97
CA LEU A 577 -20.29 -29.50 13.17
C LEU A 577 -20.31 -30.63 14.18
N ASN A 578 -21.36 -30.66 15.01
CA ASN A 578 -21.66 -31.74 15.92
C ASN A 578 -23.02 -32.38 15.56
N ILE A 579 -23.09 -33.70 15.54
CA ILE A 579 -24.36 -34.42 15.51
C ILE A 579 -25.05 -34.20 16.85
N ASP A 580 -26.31 -33.75 16.80
CA ASP A 580 -27.11 -33.48 17.97
C ASP A 580 -27.40 -34.79 18.73
N PRO A 581 -27.25 -34.84 20.07
CA PRO A 581 -27.52 -36.03 20.86
C PRO A 581 -28.97 -36.55 20.79
N SER A 582 -29.92 -35.74 20.32
CA SER A 582 -31.32 -36.13 20.10
C SER A 582 -31.56 -36.82 18.74
N SER A 583 -30.52 -36.97 17.92
CA SER A 583 -30.60 -37.75 16.68
C SER A 583 -30.91 -39.22 17.01
N THR A 584 -31.76 -39.86 16.20
CA THR A 584 -32.21 -41.24 16.42
C THR A 584 -31.54 -42.26 15.51
N VAL A 585 -30.58 -41.83 14.69
CA VAL A 585 -29.79 -42.69 13.80
C VAL A 585 -29.04 -43.72 14.62
N THR A 586 -29.27 -45.01 14.36
CA THR A 586 -28.68 -46.11 15.14
C THR A 586 -27.86 -47.04 14.26
N SER A 587 -26.65 -47.38 14.69
CA SER A 587 -25.86 -48.36 13.93
C SER A 587 -26.49 -49.76 14.03
N ASN A 588 -26.76 -50.42 12.91
CA ASN A 588 -27.21 -51.82 12.88
C ASN A 588 -26.19 -52.84 13.43
N THR A 589 -24.93 -52.41 13.67
CA THR A 589 -23.82 -53.26 14.16
C THR A 589 -23.36 -52.97 15.60
N GLY A 590 -24.09 -52.15 16.36
CA GLY A 590 -23.78 -51.86 17.77
C GLY A 590 -22.57 -50.93 18.02
N GLY A 591 -22.15 -50.15 17.01
CA GLY A 591 -21.22 -49.03 17.12
C GLY A 591 -21.89 -47.67 17.39
N THR A 592 -21.06 -46.65 17.62
CA THR A 592 -21.48 -45.31 18.09
C THR A 592 -21.78 -44.30 16.96
N PHE A 593 -22.11 -44.73 15.73
CA PHE A 593 -22.20 -43.85 14.53
C PHE A 593 -23.15 -44.33 13.42
N PRO A 594 -23.56 -43.48 12.46
CA PRO A 594 -24.49 -43.83 11.40
C PRO A 594 -23.75 -44.68 10.36
N VAL A 595 -24.07 -45.96 10.33
CA VAL A 595 -23.67 -46.83 9.20
C VAL A 595 -24.60 -46.60 8.02
N ASP A 596 -25.72 -45.91 8.26
CA ASP A 596 -26.86 -45.77 7.36
C ASP A 596 -26.76 -44.46 6.55
N TYR A 597 -25.80 -43.58 6.88
CA TYR A 597 -25.51 -42.37 6.11
C TYR A 597 -24.02 -42.11 5.95
N SER A 598 -23.62 -41.75 4.73
CA SER A 598 -22.33 -41.12 4.44
C SER A 598 -22.50 -39.63 4.11
N PHE A 599 -21.49 -38.84 4.43
CA PHE A 599 -21.45 -37.42 4.11
C PHE A 599 -20.59 -37.18 2.86
N SER A 600 -21.10 -36.35 1.96
CA SER A 600 -20.29 -35.74 0.89
C SER A 600 -20.58 -34.25 0.84
N VAL A 601 -19.73 -33.49 0.16
CA VAL A 601 -19.87 -32.03 0.04
C VAL A 601 -19.76 -31.60 -1.40
N THR A 602 -20.46 -30.53 -1.74
CA THR A 602 -20.42 -29.92 -3.07
C THR A 602 -19.62 -28.62 -3.06
N ASN A 603 -19.57 -27.95 -4.22
CA ASN A 603 -19.02 -26.60 -4.36
C ASN A 603 -17.53 -26.48 -3.98
N GLY A 604 -16.75 -27.52 -4.25
CA GLY A 604 -15.31 -27.58 -3.97
C GLY A 604 -14.94 -27.72 -2.49
N GLY A 605 -15.93 -27.83 -1.59
CA GLY A 605 -15.69 -28.02 -0.17
C GLY A 605 -15.05 -29.38 0.15
N ASN A 606 -14.56 -29.50 1.38
CA ASN A 606 -14.08 -30.77 1.92
C ASN A 606 -14.77 -31.06 3.26
N ILE A 607 -14.96 -32.34 3.58
CA ILE A 607 -15.45 -32.77 4.89
C ILE A 607 -14.59 -33.90 5.43
N SER A 608 -14.25 -33.79 6.71
CA SER A 608 -13.47 -34.78 7.44
C SER A 608 -13.98 -34.94 8.86
N GLY A 609 -13.41 -35.89 9.58
CA GLY A 609 -13.70 -36.13 10.99
C GLY A 609 -14.29 -37.51 11.25
N THR A 610 -14.09 -37.94 12.49
CA THR A 610 -14.70 -39.13 13.06
C THR A 610 -15.33 -38.68 14.36
N GLY A 611 -16.62 -38.77 14.48
CA GLY A 611 -17.28 -38.82 15.77
C GLY A 611 -18.76 -38.62 15.60
N THR A 612 -19.31 -38.10 16.67
CA THR A 612 -20.33 -37.07 16.56
C THR A 612 -19.80 -35.78 15.94
N THR A 613 -18.52 -35.64 15.61
CA THR A 613 -17.90 -34.40 15.09
C THR A 613 -17.60 -34.48 13.58
N ARG A 614 -17.81 -33.37 12.86
CA ARG A 614 -17.37 -33.16 11.47
C ARG A 614 -16.67 -31.82 11.35
N THR A 615 -15.65 -31.77 10.50
CA THR A 615 -14.97 -30.54 10.11
C THR A 615 -15.16 -30.36 8.62
N LEU A 616 -15.77 -29.25 8.23
CA LEU A 616 -16.13 -28.90 6.87
C LEU A 616 -15.39 -27.63 6.45
N THR A 617 -14.95 -27.57 5.19
CA THR A 617 -14.31 -26.37 4.63
C THR A 617 -15.22 -25.74 3.58
N ILE A 618 -15.53 -24.45 3.74
CA ILE A 618 -16.08 -23.60 2.68
C ILE A 618 -14.88 -22.95 1.97
N PRO A 619 -14.60 -23.30 0.71
CA PRO A 619 -13.43 -22.78 0.00
C PRO A 619 -13.48 -21.26 -0.18
N ASP A 620 -12.32 -20.66 -0.40
CA ASP A 620 -12.25 -19.26 -0.82
C ASP A 620 -13.11 -18.99 -2.08
N GLY A 621 -13.71 -17.80 -2.13
CA GLY A 621 -14.63 -17.39 -3.19
C GLY A 621 -16.03 -18.03 -3.15
N GLN A 622 -16.27 -19.03 -2.29
CA GLN A 622 -17.58 -19.66 -2.14
C GLN A 622 -18.36 -19.06 -0.98
N THR A 623 -19.64 -18.74 -1.20
CA THR A 623 -20.53 -18.20 -0.16
C THR A 623 -21.24 -19.29 0.64
N PHE A 624 -21.25 -20.53 0.14
CA PHE A 624 -21.81 -21.70 0.81
C PHE A 624 -21.20 -23.00 0.28
N VAL A 625 -21.37 -24.08 1.04
CA VAL A 625 -21.30 -25.45 0.53
C VAL A 625 -22.55 -26.21 0.94
N ASP A 626 -22.93 -27.20 0.14
CA ASP A 626 -23.98 -28.15 0.53
C ASP A 626 -23.33 -29.43 1.04
N LEU A 627 -23.68 -29.79 2.28
CA LEU A 627 -23.40 -31.07 2.91
C LEU A 627 -24.52 -32.04 2.57
N ILE A 628 -24.19 -33.04 1.76
CA ILE A 628 -25.10 -34.06 1.28
C ILE A 628 -25.07 -35.26 2.23
N LEU A 629 -26.26 -35.66 2.67
CA LEU A 629 -26.50 -36.87 3.44
C LEU A 629 -26.91 -37.99 2.48
N ASN A 630 -26.01 -38.92 2.23
CA ASN A 630 -26.23 -40.03 1.31
C ASN A 630 -26.64 -41.27 2.12
N PRO A 631 -27.88 -41.74 2.00
CA PRO A 631 -28.30 -42.97 2.65
C PRO A 631 -27.50 -44.17 2.10
N ILE A 632 -27.19 -45.14 2.95
CA ILE A 632 -26.41 -46.34 2.61
C ILE A 632 -27.35 -47.54 2.66
N ASP A 633 -27.66 -48.13 1.50
CA ASP A 633 -28.45 -49.37 1.42
C ASP A 633 -27.66 -50.54 2.04
N ASP A 634 -28.12 -51.03 3.18
CA ASP A 634 -27.50 -52.11 3.94
C ASP A 634 -28.32 -53.42 3.96
N ASN A 635 -29.40 -53.50 3.16
CA ASN A 635 -30.38 -54.60 3.11
C ASN A 635 -31.17 -54.89 4.42
N TYR A 636 -31.16 -53.99 5.41
CA TYR A 636 -32.00 -54.10 6.60
C TYR A 636 -33.27 -53.24 6.47
N GLY A 637 -34.37 -53.71 7.08
CA GLY A 637 -35.64 -52.96 7.11
C GLY A 637 -35.67 -52.01 8.29
N GLU A 638 -35.50 -50.71 8.04
CA GLU A 638 -35.35 -49.70 9.10
C GLU A 638 -36.64 -48.93 9.40
N ALA A 639 -36.73 -48.41 10.63
CA ALA A 639 -37.75 -47.43 10.99
C ALA A 639 -37.29 -46.03 10.54
N ALA A 640 -38.20 -45.07 10.45
CA ALA A 640 -37.81 -43.69 10.15
C ALA A 640 -36.88 -43.14 11.24
N GLU A 641 -35.71 -42.66 10.83
CA GLU A 641 -34.69 -42.08 11.72
C GLU A 641 -34.53 -40.57 11.49
N THR A 642 -33.82 -39.90 12.40
CA THR A 642 -33.55 -38.47 12.32
C THR A 642 -32.10 -38.18 12.65
N LEU A 643 -31.39 -37.52 11.73
CA LEU A 643 -30.05 -36.98 11.94
C LEU A 643 -30.16 -35.45 12.03
N LYS A 644 -29.68 -34.86 13.13
CA LYS A 644 -29.62 -33.40 13.33
C LYS A 644 -28.18 -32.95 13.52
N LEU A 645 -27.84 -31.79 12.96
CA LEU A 645 -26.51 -31.19 13.05
C LEU A 645 -26.59 -29.82 13.74
N ASN A 646 -25.61 -29.54 14.59
CA ASN A 646 -25.40 -28.27 15.27
C ASN A 646 -24.05 -27.69 14.88
N LEU A 647 -23.94 -26.36 14.81
CA LEU A 647 -22.64 -25.68 14.76
C LEU A 647 -21.92 -25.86 16.10
N ALA A 648 -20.65 -26.25 16.07
CA ALA A 648 -19.83 -26.36 17.26
C ALA A 648 -19.30 -24.98 17.70
N ALA A 649 -19.11 -24.79 19.01
CA ALA A 649 -18.53 -23.56 19.54
C ALA A 649 -17.10 -23.34 18.98
N GLY A 650 -16.78 -22.10 18.59
CA GLY A 650 -15.52 -21.75 17.94
C GLY A 650 -15.45 -22.06 16.43
N SER A 651 -16.61 -22.24 15.79
CA SER A 651 -16.74 -22.27 14.31
C SER A 651 -16.85 -20.87 13.74
#